data_AF-A0A9D1IH94-F1
#
_entry.id   AF-A0A9D1IH94-F1
#
_cell.length_a   1.000
_cell.length_b   1.000
_cell.length_c   1.000
_cell.angle_alpha   90.00
_cell.angle_beta   90.00
_cell.angle_gamma   90.00
#
_symmetry.space_group_name_H-M   'P 1'
#
loop_
_entity.id
_entity.type
_entity.pdbx_description
1 polymer ?
#
loop_
_entity_poly.entity_id
_entity_poly.type
_entity_poly.pdbx_seq_one_letter_code
_entity_poly.pdbx_strand_id
1 'polypeptide(L)'
;MAQTAAWTQEKVLEAARSLPRPVRAAAAHIAAFLCGLLLSSVRLGEAAPFGLGFLAGVPAGYLFSAGAGAAAGYLLTLDSVSALRYVAALLSAGVLARLFREFERLQGFSLTAPCTAAGVCLLTGLAALAATGVSPAAVGSLLAESAAAFACAWAFAGLFSAVRAALPGGAVSIRELWKALLGVFLLLLSIADAALLGVAVSRVAAVWLVLAAAQLLQAPGGAAAGGLAAFAFLLDPALGLSALSFGAAGLAAGFAAGEKRVRAGAAGFLALCAGLLLTGGGLAQAAEALLGTGLFLLTPSALLRTAERRISLRPVPQKQPPETRAVLSRLSGAVHAVDEMAQSVKSVSALLETTTDRGAAVTVRVYEAVCADCGRHELCWGRARRETLGEFDAARRTLSCGEALTPKTLPAGLSSRCIKATSLCEAFTSQYIRATERTAAQMKINEVRRVTAEQFDSLCDMLRAFSAELGAELRFDETAAKRAETVLRERFGCPAEEVQCTCSADDRLHMRLVFADAKAVPPKKELQAALEAAAGRSLEPPVLQPQEEGLCVTFCERTAFCVEVGTARRAADAQKRCGDSFETFYDGCGGFVAVLSDGMGQGARAAVDSTLTVTLFAKLCKAGVRFDSALRLVNAALMLKSAEESLATLDVVRFDLYTGEAAFYKAGAAKSLVFHAGVCREVRRASLPAGILREVRFAEDRETLQSGDLVVLASDGVFDADKGKLTRSLPALREKPCPAAAERLLELAAKPGAHRRDDMTVLVFRLRRSRKK
;
A
#
# COMPACT_ATOMS: atom_id res chain seq x y z
N MET A 1 -64.00 4.92 -7.46
CA MET A 1 -63.59 6.17 -6.80
C MET A 1 -63.07 5.78 -5.42
N ALA A 2 -61.83 5.97 -4.99
CA ALA A 2 -60.72 6.82 -5.43
C ALA A 2 -59.39 6.09 -5.11
N GLN A 3 -58.43 6.15 -6.03
CA GLN A 3 -57.04 5.77 -5.78
C GLN A 3 -56.38 6.91 -4.99
N THR A 4 -56.13 6.70 -3.69
CA THR A 4 -55.24 7.56 -2.91
C THR A 4 -53.80 7.14 -3.18
N ALA A 5 -53.18 7.82 -4.14
CA ALA A 5 -51.78 7.62 -4.49
C ALA A 5 -50.86 7.98 -3.30
N ALA A 6 -50.22 6.97 -2.71
CA ALA A 6 -49.10 7.17 -1.79
C ALA A 6 -47.91 7.73 -2.59
N TRP A 7 -47.63 9.02 -2.41
CA TRP A 7 -46.49 9.70 -3.00
C TRP A 7 -45.18 9.18 -2.35
N THR A 8 -44.45 8.31 -3.05
CA THR A 8 -43.14 7.82 -2.61
C THR A 8 -42.04 8.86 -2.92
N GLN A 9 -41.10 9.05 -1.98
CA GLN A 9 -39.98 10.01 -2.06
C GLN A 9 -39.14 9.89 -3.35
N GLU A 10 -39.10 8.71 -3.96
CA GLU A 10 -38.37 8.43 -5.20
C GLU A 10 -38.96 9.22 -6.39
N LYS A 11 -40.29 9.29 -6.50
CA LYS A 11 -40.98 10.07 -7.54
C LYS A 11 -40.83 11.59 -7.34
N VAL A 12 -40.68 12.05 -6.10
CA VAL A 12 -40.41 13.47 -5.79
C VAL A 12 -38.99 13.86 -6.20
N LEU A 13 -38.02 12.98 -5.98
CA LEU A 13 -36.62 13.19 -6.39
C LEU A 13 -36.44 13.06 -7.92
N GLU A 14 -37.20 12.18 -8.59
CA GLU A 14 -37.27 12.12 -10.04
C GLU A 14 -37.97 13.35 -10.65
N ALA A 15 -39.07 13.81 -10.05
CA ALA A 15 -39.75 15.04 -10.45
C ALA A 15 -38.87 16.30 -10.26
N ALA A 16 -38.07 16.34 -9.19
CA ALA A 16 -37.11 17.43 -8.96
C ALA A 16 -35.96 17.41 -10.00
N ARG A 17 -35.59 16.24 -10.51
CA ARG A 17 -34.56 16.07 -11.56
C ARG A 17 -35.10 16.34 -12.97
N SER A 18 -36.39 16.12 -13.21
CA SER A 18 -37.07 16.38 -14.48
C SER A 18 -37.46 17.84 -14.69
N LEU A 19 -37.29 18.71 -13.68
CA LEU A 19 -37.50 20.15 -13.82
C LEU A 19 -36.53 20.77 -14.85
N PRO A 20 -37.02 21.69 -15.71
CA PRO A 20 -36.19 22.43 -16.65
C PRO A 20 -35.01 23.10 -15.93
N ARG A 21 -33.82 23.10 -16.53
CA ARG A 21 -32.62 23.81 -16.01
C ARG A 21 -32.90 25.25 -15.53
N PRO A 22 -33.72 26.09 -16.23
CA PRO A 22 -34.03 27.44 -15.75
C PRO A 22 -34.84 27.46 -14.44
N VAL A 23 -35.74 26.49 -14.23
CA VAL A 23 -36.57 26.42 -13.02
C VAL A 23 -35.72 26.02 -11.81
N ARG A 24 -34.76 25.10 -11.99
CA ARG A 24 -33.80 24.73 -10.94
C ARG A 24 -32.86 25.87 -10.56
N ALA A 25 -32.39 26.63 -11.56
CA ALA A 25 -31.58 27.82 -11.30
C ALA A 25 -32.39 28.88 -10.53
N ALA A 26 -33.62 29.18 -10.97
CA ALA A 26 -34.52 30.11 -10.28
C ALA A 26 -34.81 29.69 -8.82
N ALA A 27 -35.11 28.41 -8.59
CA ALA A 27 -35.31 27.87 -7.24
C ALA A 27 -34.05 28.01 -6.36
N ALA A 28 -32.85 27.78 -6.91
CA ALA A 28 -31.60 27.95 -6.18
C ALA A 28 -31.30 29.42 -5.85
N HIS A 29 -31.64 30.37 -6.73
CA HIS A 29 -31.55 31.80 -6.45
C HIS A 29 -32.53 32.24 -5.37
N ILE A 30 -33.77 31.75 -5.40
CA ILE A 30 -34.78 32.03 -4.37
C ILE A 30 -34.33 31.45 -3.03
N ALA A 31 -33.82 30.21 -3.00
CA ALA A 31 -33.29 29.60 -1.79
C ALA A 31 -32.09 30.39 -1.23
N ALA A 32 -31.15 30.83 -2.08
CA ALA A 32 -30.03 31.66 -1.66
C ALA A 32 -30.48 33.01 -1.08
N PHE A 33 -31.51 33.62 -1.65
CA PHE A 33 -32.11 34.85 -1.12
C PHE A 33 -32.74 34.62 0.26
N LEU A 34 -33.54 33.57 0.41
CA LEU A 34 -34.19 33.23 1.68
C LEU A 34 -33.18 32.86 2.77
N CYS A 35 -32.15 32.09 2.43
CA CYS A 35 -31.07 31.78 3.38
C CYS A 35 -30.31 33.04 3.81
N GLY A 36 -30.03 33.96 2.87
CA GLY A 36 -29.40 35.25 3.19
C GLY A 36 -30.25 36.08 4.15
N LEU A 37 -31.56 36.15 3.90
CA LEU A 37 -32.54 36.85 4.74
C LEU A 37 -32.60 36.30 6.16
N LEU A 38 -32.72 34.97 6.29
CA LEU A 38 -32.83 34.30 7.59
C LEU A 38 -31.52 34.35 8.39
N LEU A 39 -30.36 34.24 7.72
CA LEU A 39 -29.08 34.32 8.43
C LEU A 39 -28.81 35.73 8.94
N SER A 40 -29.28 36.77 8.26
CA SER A 40 -29.19 38.16 8.77
C SER A 40 -30.10 38.47 9.97
N SER A 41 -31.06 37.59 10.31
CA SER A 41 -31.88 37.78 11.51
C SER A 41 -31.26 37.21 12.79
N VAL A 42 -30.25 36.35 12.68
CA VAL A 42 -29.55 35.77 13.84
C VAL A 42 -28.63 36.81 14.48
N ARG A 43 -28.81 37.04 15.77
CA ARG A 43 -28.07 38.05 16.55
C ARG A 43 -27.09 37.40 17.52
N LEU A 44 -25.91 38.01 17.63
CA LEU A 44 -24.88 37.76 18.63
C LEU A 44 -24.75 39.02 19.50
N GLY A 45 -25.61 39.14 20.52
CA GLY A 45 -25.78 40.40 21.23
C GLY A 45 -26.37 41.48 20.31
N GLU A 46 -25.64 42.58 20.11
CA GLU A 46 -26.02 43.67 19.20
C GLU A 46 -25.51 43.46 17.76
N ALA A 47 -24.71 42.42 17.51
CA ALA A 47 -24.09 42.16 16.22
C ALA A 47 -24.82 41.06 15.41
N ALA A 48 -24.74 41.10 14.08
CA ALA A 48 -25.36 40.14 13.18
C ALA A 48 -24.41 39.69 12.04
N PRO A 49 -23.29 38.99 12.36
CA PRO A 49 -22.24 38.66 11.39
C PRO A 49 -22.60 37.53 10.39
N PHE A 50 -23.70 36.82 10.60
CA PHE A 50 -24.00 35.57 9.89
C PHE A 50 -24.39 35.78 8.42
N GLY A 51 -25.16 36.83 8.10
CA GLY A 51 -25.49 37.19 6.71
C GLY A 51 -24.27 37.55 5.86
N LEU A 52 -23.32 38.29 6.45
CA LEU A 52 -22.03 38.62 5.83
C LEU A 52 -21.17 37.36 5.59
N GLY A 53 -21.08 36.47 6.59
CA GLY A 53 -20.36 35.20 6.45
C GLY A 53 -20.96 34.30 5.36
N PHE A 54 -22.29 34.26 5.24
CA PHE A 54 -22.98 33.53 4.17
C PHE A 54 -22.61 34.07 2.78
N LEU A 55 -22.65 35.39 2.57
CA LEU A 55 -22.29 35.99 1.29
C LEU A 55 -20.87 35.60 0.84
N ALA A 56 -19.90 35.62 1.76
CA ALA A 56 -18.51 35.26 1.46
C ALA A 56 -18.33 33.78 1.10
N GLY A 57 -19.14 32.88 1.70
CA GLY A 57 -19.08 31.44 1.44
C GLY A 57 -19.80 30.96 0.17
N VAL A 58 -20.65 31.80 -0.44
CA VAL A 58 -21.54 31.42 -1.55
C VAL A 58 -20.81 31.36 -2.92
N PRO A 59 -21.17 30.42 -3.83
CA PRO A 59 -20.64 30.37 -5.20
C PRO A 59 -20.98 31.62 -6.03
N ALA A 60 -20.13 31.97 -6.99
CA ALA A 60 -20.20 33.25 -7.74
C ALA A 60 -21.56 33.50 -8.41
N GLY A 61 -22.21 32.43 -8.89
CA GLY A 61 -23.53 32.53 -9.52
C GLY A 61 -24.61 33.06 -8.60
N TYR A 62 -24.54 32.83 -7.29
CA TYR A 62 -25.60 33.19 -6.34
C TYR A 62 -25.27 34.42 -5.46
N LEU A 63 -24.14 35.09 -5.72
CA LEU A 63 -23.65 36.21 -4.90
C LEU A 63 -24.67 37.36 -4.83
N PHE A 64 -25.28 37.72 -5.96
CA PHE A 64 -26.28 38.79 -6.02
C PHE A 64 -27.55 38.44 -5.23
N SER A 65 -28.08 37.22 -5.41
CA SER A 65 -29.27 36.77 -4.69
C SER A 65 -29.04 36.67 -3.18
N ALA A 66 -27.89 36.13 -2.75
CA ALA A 66 -27.53 36.03 -1.35
C ALA A 66 -27.32 37.40 -0.71
N GLY A 67 -26.66 38.33 -1.43
CA GLY A 67 -26.41 39.69 -0.96
C GLY A 67 -27.69 40.51 -0.84
N ALA A 68 -28.59 40.41 -1.82
CA ALA A 68 -29.90 41.07 -1.76
C ALA A 68 -30.75 40.56 -0.59
N GLY A 69 -30.74 39.24 -0.34
CA GLY A 69 -31.44 38.63 0.79
C GLY A 69 -30.90 39.10 2.14
N ALA A 70 -29.57 39.08 2.31
CA ALA A 70 -28.92 39.53 3.54
C ALA A 70 -29.13 41.04 3.78
N ALA A 71 -29.08 41.87 2.74
CA ALA A 71 -29.34 43.30 2.85
C ALA A 71 -30.79 43.59 3.27
N ALA A 72 -31.76 42.88 2.66
CA ALA A 72 -33.16 42.99 3.06
C ALA A 72 -33.37 42.59 4.52
N GLY A 73 -32.70 41.52 4.97
CA GLY A 73 -32.85 41.06 6.35
C GLY A 73 -32.20 42.03 7.35
N TYR A 74 -31.02 42.58 7.07
CA TYR A 74 -30.42 43.61 7.92
C TYR A 74 -31.28 44.88 8.03
N LEU A 75 -31.94 45.30 6.95
CA LEU A 75 -32.86 46.44 6.98
C LEU A 75 -34.14 46.17 7.80
N LEU A 76 -34.59 44.91 7.85
CA LEU A 76 -35.78 44.51 8.61
C LEU A 76 -35.48 44.26 10.10
N THR A 77 -34.26 43.84 10.42
CA THR A 77 -33.93 43.34 11.76
C THR A 77 -33.05 44.28 12.58
N LEU A 78 -32.35 45.25 11.99
CA LEU A 78 -31.42 46.12 12.70
C LEU A 78 -31.84 47.59 12.67
N ASP A 79 -31.34 48.36 13.64
CA ASP A 79 -31.47 49.81 13.66
C ASP A 79 -30.80 50.44 12.43
N SER A 80 -31.30 51.59 11.99
CA SER A 80 -30.91 52.24 10.73
C SER A 80 -29.40 52.44 10.56
N VAL A 81 -28.68 52.75 11.65
CA VAL A 81 -27.22 52.95 11.65
C VAL A 81 -26.47 51.62 11.50
N SER A 82 -26.86 50.61 12.27
CA SER A 82 -26.25 49.28 12.22
C SER A 82 -26.54 48.57 10.90
N ALA A 83 -27.78 48.69 10.38
CA ALA A 83 -28.17 48.16 9.08
C ALA A 83 -27.30 48.75 7.95
N LEU A 84 -27.07 50.07 7.97
CA LEU A 84 -26.23 50.73 6.97
C LEU A 84 -24.78 50.22 7.00
N ARG A 85 -24.21 50.00 8.20
CA ARG A 85 -22.86 49.41 8.35
C ARG A 85 -22.78 48.03 7.70
N TYR A 86 -23.72 47.14 7.99
CA TYR A 86 -23.69 45.79 7.44
C TYR A 86 -24.00 45.74 5.94
N VAL A 87 -24.84 46.64 5.42
CA VAL A 87 -25.05 46.76 3.96
C VAL A 87 -23.76 47.23 3.27
N ALA A 88 -23.02 48.18 3.84
CA ALA A 88 -21.71 48.59 3.32
C ALA A 88 -20.68 47.44 3.38
N ALA A 89 -20.72 46.64 4.45
CA ALA A 89 -19.91 45.42 4.59
C ALA A 89 -20.27 44.36 3.52
N LEU A 90 -21.56 44.16 3.21
CA LEU A 90 -21.98 43.23 2.16
C LEU A 90 -21.50 43.66 0.77
N LEU A 91 -21.59 44.95 0.45
CA LEU A 91 -21.12 45.48 -0.84
C LEU A 91 -19.62 45.30 -1.01
N SER A 92 -18.83 45.66 0.01
CA SER A 92 -17.38 45.51 -0.01
C SER A 92 -16.94 44.05 -0.06
N ALA A 93 -17.57 43.17 0.73
CA ALA A 93 -17.30 41.72 0.68
C ALA A 93 -17.68 41.10 -0.68
N GLY A 94 -18.79 41.52 -1.29
CA GLY A 94 -19.19 41.06 -2.62
C GLY A 94 -18.20 41.44 -3.72
N VAL A 95 -17.68 42.67 -3.68
CA VAL A 95 -16.65 43.15 -4.63
C VAL A 95 -15.34 42.38 -4.43
N LEU A 96 -14.86 42.23 -3.20
CA LEU A 96 -13.64 41.49 -2.88
C LEU A 96 -13.75 40.01 -3.25
N ALA A 97 -14.88 39.37 -2.96
CA ALA A 97 -15.12 37.97 -3.32
C ALA A 97 -15.13 37.74 -4.84
N ARG A 98 -15.53 38.75 -5.63
CA ARG A 98 -15.45 38.70 -7.10
C ARG A 98 -14.02 38.90 -7.59
N LEU A 99 -13.31 39.90 -7.08
CA LEU A 99 -11.92 40.21 -7.44
C LEU A 99 -10.94 39.07 -7.13
N PHE A 100 -11.00 38.49 -5.93
CA PHE A 100 -10.09 37.39 -5.56
C PHE A 100 -10.26 36.13 -6.40
N ARG A 101 -11.41 35.98 -7.08
CA ARG A 101 -11.66 34.84 -7.96
C ARG A 101 -11.08 35.01 -9.36
N GLU A 102 -10.68 36.23 -9.77
CA GLU A 102 -9.98 36.49 -11.05
C GLU A 102 -8.48 36.14 -10.97
N PHE A 103 -7.90 36.03 -9.77
CA PHE A 103 -6.50 35.67 -9.58
C PHE A 103 -6.30 34.16 -9.34
N GLU A 104 -5.76 33.44 -10.32
CA GLU A 104 -5.51 31.99 -10.26
C GLU A 104 -4.65 31.55 -9.04
N ARG A 105 -3.68 32.38 -8.61
CA ARG A 105 -2.82 32.08 -7.44
C ARG A 105 -3.60 32.03 -6.12
N LEU A 106 -4.73 32.72 -6.02
CA LEU A 106 -5.53 32.80 -4.79
C LEU A 106 -6.69 31.80 -4.78
N GLN A 107 -7.04 31.20 -5.92
CA GLN A 107 -8.09 30.17 -6.01
C GLN A 107 -7.76 28.90 -5.20
N GLY A 108 -6.48 28.63 -4.93
CA GLY A 108 -6.04 27.46 -4.15
C GLY A 108 -6.14 27.63 -2.62
N PHE A 109 -6.33 28.84 -2.11
CA PHE A 109 -6.38 29.09 -0.67
C PHE A 109 -7.81 28.97 -0.13
N SER A 110 -8.07 27.90 0.64
CA SER A 110 -9.37 27.62 1.29
C SER A 110 -9.80 28.66 2.34
N LEU A 111 -8.89 29.57 2.72
CA LEU A 111 -9.11 30.61 3.71
C LEU A 111 -9.47 31.99 3.12
N THR A 112 -9.49 32.14 1.79
CA THR A 112 -9.81 33.42 1.13
C THR A 112 -11.17 33.97 1.56
N ALA A 113 -12.24 33.18 1.42
CA ALA A 113 -13.59 33.59 1.81
C ALA A 113 -13.71 33.94 3.32
N PRO A 114 -13.24 33.10 4.27
CA PRO A 114 -13.21 33.45 5.70
C PRO A 114 -12.47 34.75 6.02
N CYS A 115 -11.28 34.95 5.44
CA CYS A 115 -10.49 36.16 5.65
C CYS A 115 -11.18 37.41 5.09
N THR A 116 -11.89 37.29 3.96
CA THR A 116 -12.66 38.42 3.41
C THR A 116 -13.80 38.83 4.33
N ALA A 117 -14.58 37.88 4.86
CA ALA A 117 -15.68 38.18 5.77
C ALA A 117 -15.19 38.83 7.06
N ALA A 118 -14.13 38.27 7.66
CA ALA A 118 -13.53 38.79 8.89
C ALA A 118 -12.91 40.18 8.69
N GLY A 119 -12.14 40.36 7.61
CA GLY A 119 -11.46 41.63 7.33
C GLY A 119 -12.44 42.76 7.04
N VAL A 120 -13.50 42.50 6.27
CA VAL A 120 -14.53 43.51 5.98
C VAL A 120 -15.36 43.85 7.21
N CYS A 121 -15.73 42.85 8.01
CA CYS A 121 -16.42 43.04 9.28
C CYS A 121 -15.57 43.90 10.25
N LEU A 122 -14.27 43.59 10.36
CA LEU A 122 -13.34 44.33 11.21
C LEU A 122 -13.16 45.77 10.74
N LEU A 123 -12.93 46.00 9.44
CA LEU A 123 -12.70 47.34 8.89
C LEU A 123 -13.93 48.24 9.03
N THR A 124 -15.12 47.72 8.72
CA THR A 124 -16.37 48.47 8.87
C THR A 124 -16.73 48.73 10.33
N GLY A 125 -16.40 47.79 11.23
CA GLY A 125 -16.57 47.98 12.67
C GLY A 125 -15.57 48.97 13.28
N LEU A 126 -14.30 48.95 12.86
CA LEU A 126 -13.29 49.93 13.30
C LEU A 126 -13.66 51.35 12.86
N ALA A 127 -14.20 51.51 11.65
CA ALA A 127 -14.71 52.80 11.18
C ALA A 127 -15.90 53.29 12.03
N ALA A 128 -16.79 52.39 12.46
CA ALA A 128 -17.89 52.74 13.37
C ALA A 128 -17.37 53.12 14.77
N LEU A 129 -16.41 52.38 15.33
CA LEU A 129 -15.80 52.68 16.62
C LEU A 129 -15.01 53.99 16.63
N ALA A 130 -14.38 54.35 15.50
CA ALA A 130 -13.72 55.65 15.35
C ALA A 130 -14.72 56.82 15.42
N ALA A 131 -15.98 56.61 15.02
CA ALA A 131 -17.02 57.62 15.05
C ALA A 131 -17.75 57.74 16.40
N THR A 132 -17.88 56.63 17.16
CA THR A 132 -18.64 56.58 18.42
C THR A 132 -17.78 56.53 19.68
N GLY A 133 -16.46 56.33 19.55
CA GLY A 133 -15.50 56.26 20.65
C GLY A 133 -15.04 54.84 20.96
N VAL A 134 -13.76 54.69 21.33
CA VAL A 134 -13.14 53.38 21.57
C VAL A 134 -13.30 53.00 23.05
N SER A 135 -14.10 51.95 23.31
CA SER A 135 -14.14 51.29 24.62
C SER A 135 -13.52 49.88 24.54
N PRO A 136 -12.84 49.40 25.59
CA PRO A 136 -12.26 48.04 25.60
C PRO A 136 -13.31 46.94 25.35
N ALA A 137 -14.54 47.13 25.86
CA ALA A 137 -15.64 46.21 25.66
C ALA A 137 -16.12 46.17 24.20
N ALA A 138 -16.18 47.32 23.53
CA ALA A 138 -16.59 47.41 22.12
C ALA A 138 -15.53 46.86 21.16
N VAL A 139 -14.24 46.96 21.51
CA VAL A 139 -13.16 46.28 20.77
C VAL A 139 -13.30 44.76 20.93
N GLY A 140 -13.60 44.28 22.14
CA GLY A 140 -13.84 42.85 22.40
C GLY A 140 -15.03 42.29 21.61
N SER A 141 -16.15 42.99 21.57
CA SER A 141 -17.33 42.57 20.80
C SER A 141 -17.08 42.59 19.29
N LEU A 142 -16.31 43.57 18.77
CA LEU A 142 -15.94 43.62 17.36
C LEU A 142 -15.03 42.46 16.95
N LEU A 143 -14.07 42.08 17.80
CA LEU A 143 -13.23 40.91 17.56
C LEU A 143 -14.05 39.61 17.55
N ALA A 144 -15.01 39.48 18.49
CA ALA A 144 -15.93 38.36 18.51
C ALA A 144 -16.85 38.32 17.27
N GLU A 145 -17.36 39.47 16.83
CA GLU A 145 -18.16 39.61 15.60
C GLU A 145 -17.36 39.18 14.36
N SER A 146 -16.11 39.63 14.26
CA SER A 146 -15.22 39.30 13.14
C SER A 146 -14.86 37.81 13.13
N ALA A 147 -14.62 37.20 14.30
CA ALA A 147 -14.38 35.77 14.44
C ALA A 147 -15.62 34.93 14.09
N ALA A 148 -16.82 35.40 14.46
CA ALA A 148 -18.07 34.75 14.07
C ALA A 148 -18.31 34.83 12.55
N ALA A 149 -18.01 35.98 11.93
CA ALA A 149 -18.08 36.14 10.47
C ALA A 149 -17.10 35.18 9.75
N PHE A 150 -15.88 35.03 10.29
CA PHE A 150 -14.88 34.07 9.80
C PHE A 150 -15.40 32.62 9.86
N ALA A 151 -15.87 32.19 11.03
CA ALA A 151 -16.36 30.83 11.26
C ALA A 151 -17.57 30.51 10.37
N CYS A 152 -18.48 31.48 10.22
CA CYS A 152 -19.66 31.40 9.36
C CYS A 152 -19.26 31.20 7.88
N ALA A 153 -18.35 32.04 7.37
CA ALA A 153 -17.85 31.93 6.00
C ALA A 153 -17.10 30.60 5.75
N TRP A 154 -16.34 30.12 6.74
CA TRP A 154 -15.64 28.83 6.67
C TRP A 154 -16.62 27.65 6.61
N ALA A 155 -17.69 27.69 7.41
CA ALA A 155 -18.73 26.68 7.43
C ALA A 155 -19.49 26.63 6.08
N PHE A 156 -19.93 27.78 5.57
CA PHE A 156 -20.67 27.84 4.31
C PHE A 156 -19.82 27.49 3.09
N ALA A 157 -18.55 27.90 3.04
CA ALA A 157 -17.64 27.49 1.97
C ALA A 157 -17.50 25.96 1.90
N GLY A 158 -17.42 25.30 3.06
CA GLY A 158 -17.40 23.84 3.15
C GLY A 158 -18.74 23.16 2.91
N LEU A 159 -19.86 23.81 3.22
CA LEU A 159 -21.20 23.32 2.87
C LEU A 159 -21.36 23.26 1.34
N PHE A 160 -21.00 24.33 0.63
CA PHE A 160 -21.10 24.35 -0.84
C PHE A 160 -20.08 23.44 -1.52
N SER A 161 -18.88 23.26 -0.95
CA SER A 161 -17.91 22.29 -1.45
C SER A 161 -18.44 20.85 -1.29
N ALA A 162 -19.05 20.52 -0.15
CA ALA A 162 -19.65 19.22 0.12
C ALA A 162 -20.86 18.94 -0.79
N VAL A 163 -21.73 19.94 -1.00
CA VAL A 163 -22.87 19.83 -1.94
C VAL A 163 -22.37 19.61 -3.37
N ARG A 164 -21.32 20.31 -3.78
CA ARG A 164 -20.71 20.13 -5.11
C ARG A 164 -20.05 18.75 -5.24
N ALA A 165 -19.37 18.27 -4.21
CA ALA A 165 -18.77 16.94 -4.20
C ALA A 165 -19.83 15.82 -4.25
N ALA A 166 -20.99 16.03 -3.61
CA ALA A 166 -22.09 15.08 -3.61
C ALA A 166 -22.83 14.96 -4.96
N LEU A 167 -22.70 15.95 -5.86
CA LEU A 167 -23.28 16.00 -7.21
C LEU A 167 -22.14 15.80 -8.24
N PRO A 168 -21.91 14.61 -8.86
CA PRO A 168 -22.84 13.57 -9.30
C PRO A 168 -22.46 12.19 -8.73
N GLY A 169 -22.70 11.97 -7.43
CA GLY A 169 -22.35 10.71 -6.75
C GLY A 169 -20.89 10.61 -6.29
N GLY A 170 -20.18 11.74 -6.23
CA GLY A 170 -18.84 11.81 -5.65
C GLY A 170 -18.86 11.63 -4.13
N ALA A 171 -17.71 11.27 -3.57
CA ALA A 171 -17.55 11.10 -2.13
C ALA A 171 -17.14 12.41 -1.44
N VAL A 172 -17.69 12.64 -0.25
CA VAL A 172 -17.38 13.81 0.58
C VAL A 172 -16.29 13.43 1.57
N SER A 173 -15.25 14.25 1.66
CA SER A 173 -14.18 14.07 2.65
C SER A 173 -14.67 14.43 4.06
N ILE A 174 -14.11 13.79 5.08
CA ILE A 174 -14.48 14.06 6.48
C ILE A 174 -14.22 15.53 6.89
N ARG A 175 -13.22 16.18 6.28
CA ARG A 175 -12.90 17.59 6.55
C ARG A 175 -13.97 18.55 6.02
N GLU A 176 -14.51 18.28 4.83
CA GLU A 176 -15.60 19.08 4.27
C GLU A 176 -16.94 18.76 4.96
N LEU A 177 -17.11 17.53 5.45
CA LEU A 177 -18.29 17.11 6.20
C LEU A 177 -18.49 17.95 7.49
N TRP A 178 -17.44 18.20 8.27
CA TRP A 178 -17.56 19.00 9.49
C TRP A 178 -17.95 20.46 9.21
N LYS A 179 -17.39 21.05 8.16
CA LYS A 179 -17.76 22.40 7.72
C LYS A 179 -19.22 22.45 7.27
N ALA A 180 -19.65 21.45 6.50
CA ALA A 180 -21.02 21.32 6.04
C ALA A 180 -22.00 21.16 7.20
N LEU A 181 -21.68 20.30 8.18
CA LEU A 181 -22.49 20.11 9.39
C LEU A 181 -22.63 21.41 10.19
N LEU A 182 -21.53 22.14 10.39
CA LEU A 182 -21.58 23.45 11.05
C LEU A 182 -22.48 24.44 10.28
N GLY A 183 -22.37 24.48 8.94
CA GLY A 183 -23.22 25.33 8.10
C GLY A 183 -24.70 24.98 8.21
N VAL A 184 -25.03 23.69 8.29
CA VAL A 184 -26.40 23.22 8.50
C VAL A 184 -26.92 23.60 9.90
N PHE A 185 -26.13 23.47 10.96
CA PHE A 185 -26.55 23.90 12.29
C PHE A 185 -26.78 25.41 12.39
N LEU A 186 -25.95 26.23 11.73
CA LEU A 186 -26.16 27.69 11.66
C LEU A 186 -27.44 28.06 10.88
N LEU A 187 -27.78 27.31 9.83
CA LEU A 187 -29.06 27.46 9.13
C LEU A 187 -30.25 27.07 10.02
N LEU A 188 -30.14 25.98 10.79
CA LEU A 188 -31.17 25.55 11.73
C LEU A 188 -31.39 26.58 12.86
N LEU A 189 -30.31 27.19 13.35
CA LEU A 189 -30.38 28.28 14.33
C LEU A 189 -31.18 29.47 13.80
N SER A 190 -31.11 29.75 12.49
CA SER A 190 -31.87 30.86 11.87
C SER A 190 -33.39 30.66 11.89
N ILE A 191 -33.85 29.44 12.19
CA ILE A 191 -35.26 29.06 12.27
C ILE A 191 -35.61 28.63 13.71
N ALA A 192 -34.78 29.01 14.70
CA ALA A 192 -34.96 28.59 16.09
C ALA A 192 -36.28 29.06 16.72
N ASP A 193 -36.74 30.28 16.39
CA ASP A 193 -37.99 30.84 16.91
C ASP A 193 -39.26 30.26 16.27
N ALA A 194 -39.13 29.45 15.21
CA ALA A 194 -40.27 28.83 14.55
C ALA A 194 -40.71 27.56 15.32
N ALA A 195 -41.58 27.76 16.31
CA ALA A 195 -42.21 26.66 17.06
C ALA A 195 -43.50 26.20 16.38
N LEU A 196 -43.61 24.89 16.10
CA LEU A 196 -44.84 24.26 15.64
C LEU A 196 -45.45 23.50 16.83
N LEU A 197 -46.67 23.87 17.26
CA LEU A 197 -47.34 23.26 18.42
C LEU A 197 -46.50 23.30 19.72
N GLY A 198 -45.69 24.35 19.91
CA GLY A 198 -44.80 24.49 21.08
C GLY A 198 -43.50 23.70 21.01
N VAL A 199 -43.17 23.09 19.86
CA VAL A 199 -41.93 22.32 19.61
C VAL A 199 -41.09 23.04 18.57
N ALA A 200 -39.83 23.35 18.88
CA ALA A 200 -38.91 23.96 17.91
C ALA A 200 -38.39 22.92 16.91
N VAL A 201 -38.75 23.10 15.64
CA VAL A 201 -38.39 22.16 14.55
C VAL A 201 -36.87 22.09 14.35
N SER A 202 -36.17 23.21 14.56
CA SER A 202 -34.71 23.32 14.45
C SER A 202 -33.97 22.38 15.40
N ARG A 203 -34.44 22.25 16.65
CA ARG A 203 -33.83 21.44 17.71
C ARG A 203 -34.07 19.96 17.49
N VAL A 204 -35.29 19.60 17.07
CA VAL A 204 -35.62 18.22 16.66
C VAL A 204 -34.70 17.77 15.52
N ALA A 205 -34.50 18.63 14.50
CA ALA A 205 -33.59 18.35 13.39
C ALA A 205 -32.12 18.28 13.85
N ALA A 206 -31.70 19.09 14.81
CA ALA A 206 -30.35 19.06 15.37
C ALA A 206 -30.07 17.75 16.11
N VAL A 207 -30.99 17.28 16.97
CA VAL A 207 -30.89 15.97 17.64
C VAL A 207 -30.78 14.85 16.60
N TRP A 208 -31.61 14.89 15.56
CA TRP A 208 -31.59 13.90 14.49
C TRP A 208 -30.23 13.86 13.76
N LEU A 209 -29.66 15.02 13.41
CA LEU A 209 -28.35 15.12 12.75
C LEU A 209 -27.20 14.60 13.62
N VAL A 210 -27.21 14.93 14.92
CA VAL A 210 -26.19 14.48 15.87
C VAL A 210 -26.21 12.96 16.02
N LEU A 211 -27.40 12.37 16.18
CA LEU A 211 -27.55 10.91 16.28
C LEU A 211 -27.22 10.21 14.95
N ALA A 212 -27.59 10.81 13.81
CA ALA A 212 -27.22 10.29 12.49
C ALA A 212 -25.70 10.27 12.28
N ALA A 213 -25.00 11.36 12.63
CA ALA A 213 -23.54 11.43 12.57
C ALA A 213 -22.86 10.44 13.52
N ALA A 214 -23.40 10.27 14.73
CA ALA A 214 -22.93 9.26 15.69
C ALA A 214 -23.08 7.83 15.16
N GLN A 215 -24.15 7.52 14.44
CA GLN A 215 -24.36 6.19 13.85
C GLN A 215 -23.47 5.92 12.63
N LEU A 216 -23.12 6.95 11.85
CA LEU A 216 -22.31 6.84 10.63
C LEU A 216 -20.81 6.80 10.91
N LEU A 217 -20.36 7.59 11.88
CA LEU A 217 -18.94 7.83 12.17
C LEU A 217 -18.55 7.47 13.61
N GLN A 218 -19.44 6.77 14.33
CA GLN A 218 -19.20 6.29 15.71
C GLN A 218 -18.81 7.44 16.67
N ALA A 219 -17.94 7.15 17.65
CA ALA A 219 -17.47 8.11 18.65
C ALA A 219 -16.93 9.44 18.06
N PRO A 220 -16.03 9.47 17.05
CA PRO A 220 -15.56 10.75 16.49
C PRO A 220 -16.68 11.50 15.75
N GLY A 221 -17.62 10.75 15.16
CA GLY A 221 -18.83 11.28 14.55
C GLY A 221 -19.73 12.06 15.49
N GLY A 222 -20.11 11.37 16.57
CA GLY A 222 -21.00 11.89 17.57
C GLY A 222 -20.39 13.04 18.37
N ALA A 223 -19.10 12.94 18.73
CA ALA A 223 -18.40 14.02 19.44
C ALA A 223 -18.29 15.30 18.58
N ALA A 224 -17.91 15.17 17.30
CA ALA A 224 -17.78 16.32 16.42
C ALA A 224 -19.15 16.95 16.10
N ALA A 225 -20.16 16.16 15.71
CA ALA A 225 -21.49 16.70 15.41
C ALA A 225 -22.18 17.29 16.65
N GLY A 226 -22.08 16.62 17.80
CA GLY A 226 -22.62 17.10 19.08
C GLY A 226 -21.94 18.39 19.55
N GLY A 227 -20.62 18.48 19.42
CA GLY A 227 -19.86 19.69 19.74
C GLY A 227 -20.20 20.87 18.83
N LEU A 228 -20.34 20.64 17.52
CA LEU A 228 -20.75 21.68 16.57
C LEU A 228 -22.19 22.14 16.80
N ALA A 229 -23.11 21.22 17.11
CA ALA A 229 -24.47 21.56 17.48
C ALA A 229 -24.52 22.38 18.78
N ALA A 230 -23.77 21.96 19.81
CA ALA A 230 -23.66 22.70 21.07
C ALA A 230 -23.12 24.12 20.84
N PHE A 231 -22.09 24.28 20.01
CA PHE A 231 -21.54 25.59 19.67
C PHE A 231 -22.54 26.50 18.94
N ALA A 232 -23.28 25.97 17.97
CA ALA A 232 -24.27 26.76 17.23
C ALA A 232 -25.46 27.16 18.11
N PHE A 233 -26.03 26.22 18.87
CA PHE A 233 -27.22 26.45 19.69
C PHE A 233 -26.94 27.11 21.05
N LEU A 234 -25.67 27.31 21.43
CA LEU A 234 -25.31 28.15 22.57
C LEU A 234 -25.81 29.60 22.39
N LEU A 235 -26.00 30.02 21.14
CA LEU A 235 -26.52 31.32 20.75
C LEU A 235 -28.05 31.42 20.81
N ASP A 236 -28.76 30.29 20.98
CA ASP A 236 -30.21 30.29 21.14
C ASP A 236 -30.56 30.74 22.58
N PRO A 237 -31.27 31.87 22.76
CA PRO A 237 -31.61 32.39 24.08
C PRO A 237 -32.48 31.43 24.89
N ALA A 238 -33.22 30.53 24.25
CA ALA A 238 -34.08 29.56 24.91
C ALA A 238 -33.38 28.23 25.25
N LEU A 239 -32.14 27.99 24.78
CA LEU A 239 -31.29 26.89 25.26
C LEU A 239 -30.17 27.39 26.19
N GLY A 240 -29.45 28.44 25.80
CA GLY A 240 -28.26 28.91 26.51
C GLY A 240 -27.29 27.76 26.85
N LEU A 241 -26.91 27.63 28.12
CA LEU A 241 -25.99 26.59 28.61
C LEU A 241 -26.48 25.16 28.38
N SER A 242 -27.78 24.94 28.24
CA SER A 242 -28.35 23.60 28.00
C SER A 242 -27.98 23.04 26.61
N ALA A 243 -27.48 23.87 25.69
CA ALA A 243 -26.93 23.41 24.40
C ALA A 243 -25.72 22.48 24.56
N LEU A 244 -24.99 22.54 25.67
CA LEU A 244 -23.88 21.61 25.96
C LEU A 244 -24.34 20.14 26.03
N SER A 245 -25.64 19.91 26.30
CA SER A 245 -26.24 18.57 26.31
C SER A 245 -26.13 17.86 24.95
N PHE A 246 -26.11 18.60 23.83
CA PHE A 246 -25.89 18.01 22.50
C PHE A 246 -24.52 17.34 22.37
N GLY A 247 -23.48 17.91 22.99
CA GLY A 247 -22.13 17.34 23.01
C GLY A 247 -22.09 16.01 23.78
N ALA A 248 -22.69 15.98 24.97
CA ALA A 248 -22.79 14.77 25.78
C ALA A 248 -23.63 13.68 25.08
N ALA A 249 -24.75 14.08 24.47
CA ALA A 249 -25.63 13.20 23.71
C ALA A 249 -24.93 12.57 22.50
N GLY A 250 -24.19 13.37 21.73
CA GLY A 250 -23.42 12.90 20.58
C GLY A 250 -22.33 11.91 20.99
N LEU A 251 -21.58 12.20 22.06
CA LEU A 251 -20.54 11.31 22.56
C LEU A 251 -21.10 9.99 23.09
N ALA A 252 -22.15 10.03 23.92
CA ALA A 252 -22.81 8.84 24.45
C ALA A 252 -23.42 7.97 23.33
N ALA A 253 -24.08 8.60 22.35
CA ALA A 253 -24.60 7.91 21.18
C ALA A 253 -23.48 7.30 20.32
N GLY A 254 -22.33 7.99 20.18
CA GLY A 254 -21.19 7.54 19.41
C GLY A 254 -20.47 6.33 20.01
N PHE A 255 -20.36 6.24 21.34
CA PHE A 255 -19.84 5.04 22.02
C PHE A 255 -20.82 3.87 21.99
N ALA A 256 -22.13 4.16 22.05
CA ALA A 256 -23.18 3.16 21.93
C ALA A 256 -23.52 2.78 20.47
N ALA A 257 -22.88 3.43 19.50
CA ALA A 257 -23.06 3.16 18.07
C ALA A 257 -22.47 1.79 17.71
N GLY A 258 -23.36 0.84 17.49
CA GLY A 258 -23.05 -0.52 17.02
C GLY A 258 -24.18 -1.07 16.16
N GLU A 259 -24.28 -2.41 16.04
CA GLU A 259 -25.27 -3.06 15.16
C GLU A 259 -26.74 -2.72 15.46
N LYS A 260 -27.06 -2.27 16.69
CA LYS A 260 -28.44 -1.96 17.11
C LYS A 260 -28.62 -0.46 17.35
N ARG A 261 -29.31 0.21 16.41
CA ARG A 261 -29.62 1.66 16.43
C ARG A 261 -30.35 2.15 17.68
N VAL A 262 -31.17 1.27 18.27
CA VAL A 262 -31.93 1.57 19.49
C VAL A 262 -31.00 1.90 20.66
N ARG A 263 -29.81 1.28 20.74
CA ARG A 263 -28.82 1.57 21.80
C ARG A 263 -28.23 2.97 21.67
N ALA A 264 -27.84 3.37 20.45
CA ALA A 264 -27.31 4.70 20.18
C ALA A 264 -28.35 5.79 20.46
N GLY A 265 -29.60 5.58 20.02
CA GLY A 265 -30.70 6.51 20.29
C GLY A 265 -31.04 6.63 21.78
N ALA A 266 -31.12 5.51 22.51
CA ALA A 266 -31.41 5.50 23.94
C ALA A 266 -30.28 6.15 24.76
N ALA A 267 -29.01 5.84 24.45
CA ALA A 267 -27.86 6.43 25.13
C ALA A 267 -27.77 7.95 24.88
N GLY A 268 -27.99 8.38 23.64
CA GLY A 268 -28.03 9.80 23.29
C GLY A 268 -29.17 10.55 23.97
N PHE A 269 -30.38 9.98 24.00
CA PHE A 269 -31.53 10.57 24.68
C PHE A 269 -31.33 10.69 26.19
N LEU A 270 -30.83 9.63 26.84
CA LEU A 270 -30.54 9.65 28.28
C LEU A 270 -29.48 10.69 28.64
N ALA A 271 -28.40 10.77 27.86
CA ALA A 271 -27.35 11.76 28.07
C ALA A 271 -27.84 13.20 27.84
N LEU A 272 -28.72 13.41 26.85
CA LEU A 272 -29.32 14.71 26.58
C LEU A 272 -30.26 15.12 27.72
N CYS A 273 -31.14 14.24 28.18
CA CYS A 273 -32.03 14.48 29.32
C CYS A 273 -31.26 14.73 30.62
N ALA A 274 -30.18 13.99 30.87
CA ALA A 274 -29.31 14.22 32.02
C ALA A 274 -28.63 15.60 31.94
N GLY A 275 -28.14 15.99 30.76
CA GLY A 275 -27.57 17.32 30.53
C GLY A 275 -28.58 18.44 30.74
N LEU A 276 -29.80 18.28 30.21
CA LEU A 276 -30.91 19.22 30.44
C LEU A 276 -31.20 19.38 31.93
N LEU A 277 -31.31 18.26 32.68
CA LEU A 277 -31.59 18.29 34.12
C LEU A 277 -30.53 19.06 34.92
N LEU A 278 -29.25 18.90 34.57
CA LEU A 278 -28.13 19.57 35.22
C LEU A 278 -28.05 21.07 34.92
N THR A 279 -28.53 21.48 33.74
CA THR A 279 -28.52 22.89 33.30
C THR A 279 -29.84 23.63 33.52
N GLY A 280 -30.83 22.99 34.14
CA GLY A 280 -32.15 23.58 34.42
C GLY A 280 -33.11 23.63 33.22
N GLY A 281 -32.94 22.72 32.25
CA GLY A 281 -33.77 22.62 31.06
C GLY A 281 -35.22 22.20 31.35
N GLY A 282 -36.16 22.68 30.50
CA GLY A 282 -37.59 22.46 30.66
C GLY A 282 -38.11 21.17 30.01
N LEU A 283 -39.32 20.74 30.39
CA LEU A 283 -39.99 19.55 29.82
C LEU A 283 -40.23 19.66 28.30
N ALA A 284 -40.35 20.88 27.76
CA ALA A 284 -40.47 21.11 26.33
C ALA A 284 -39.21 20.67 25.56
N GLN A 285 -38.02 20.93 26.10
CA GLN A 285 -36.74 20.53 25.48
C GLN A 285 -36.55 19.01 25.54
N ALA A 286 -37.04 18.35 26.60
CA ALA A 286 -37.06 16.90 26.69
C ALA A 286 -38.03 16.28 25.65
N ALA A 287 -39.18 16.91 25.40
CA ALA A 287 -40.11 16.48 24.36
C ALA A 287 -39.52 16.65 22.95
N GLU A 288 -38.81 17.76 22.68
CA GLU A 288 -38.06 17.99 21.44
C GLU A 288 -36.99 16.90 21.22
N ALA A 289 -36.27 16.53 22.27
CA ALA A 289 -35.28 15.46 22.23
C ALA A 289 -35.89 14.08 21.98
N LEU A 290 -37.06 13.81 22.57
CA LEU A 290 -37.79 12.56 22.35
C LEU A 290 -38.26 12.46 20.89
N LEU A 291 -38.78 13.56 20.33
CA LEU A 291 -39.21 13.63 18.93
C LEU A 291 -38.02 13.47 17.97
N GLY A 292 -36.89 14.11 18.24
CA GLY A 292 -35.67 13.98 17.43
C GLY A 292 -35.09 12.55 17.46
N THR A 293 -35.10 11.93 18.64
CA THR A 293 -34.68 10.53 18.81
C THR A 293 -35.66 9.57 18.12
N GLY A 294 -36.96 9.81 18.22
CA GLY A 294 -37.99 9.04 17.52
C GLY A 294 -37.83 9.13 16.01
N LEU A 295 -37.58 10.32 15.47
CA LEU A 295 -37.32 10.55 14.04
C LEU A 295 -36.07 9.79 13.57
N PHE A 296 -35.02 9.76 14.39
CA PHE A 296 -33.80 8.99 14.09
C PHE A 296 -34.07 7.48 14.02
N LEU A 297 -34.86 6.94 14.96
CA LEU A 297 -35.21 5.52 14.97
C LEU A 297 -36.10 5.13 13.78
N LEU A 298 -36.97 6.02 13.33
CA LEU A 298 -37.82 5.84 12.15
C LEU A 298 -37.06 6.02 10.82
N THR A 299 -35.83 6.51 10.85
CA THR A 299 -35.06 6.78 9.62
C THR A 299 -34.64 5.47 8.94
N PRO A 300 -35.05 5.24 7.67
CA PRO A 300 -34.81 3.98 6.97
C PRO A 300 -33.32 3.69 6.82
N SER A 301 -32.93 2.42 6.97
CA SER A 301 -31.53 2.00 6.95
C SER A 301 -30.82 2.22 5.62
N ALA A 302 -31.58 2.23 4.52
CA ALA A 302 -31.10 2.57 3.20
C ALA A 302 -30.52 3.98 3.11
N LEU A 303 -31.10 4.96 3.81
CA LEU A 303 -30.64 6.36 3.78
C LEU A 303 -29.25 6.49 4.42
N LEU A 304 -29.09 5.88 5.60
CA LEU A 304 -27.82 5.88 6.34
C LEU A 304 -26.73 5.11 5.58
N ARG A 305 -27.04 3.94 4.99
CA ARG A 305 -26.07 3.19 4.17
C ARG A 305 -25.67 3.95 2.90
N THR A 306 -26.59 4.70 2.31
CA THR A 306 -26.28 5.55 1.15
C THR A 306 -25.37 6.72 1.56
N ALA A 307 -25.60 7.31 2.74
CA ALA A 307 -24.72 8.34 3.29
C ALA A 307 -23.33 7.78 3.62
N GLU A 308 -23.26 6.61 4.24
CA GLU A 308 -22.00 5.90 4.55
C GLU A 308 -21.16 5.65 3.30
N ARG A 309 -21.77 5.17 2.20
CA ARG A 309 -21.09 4.96 0.92
C ARG A 309 -20.57 6.24 0.28
N ARG A 310 -21.18 7.39 0.59
CA ARG A 310 -20.77 8.71 0.07
C ARG A 310 -19.75 9.40 0.95
N ILE A 311 -19.55 8.96 2.19
CA ILE A 311 -18.53 9.50 3.08
C ILE A 311 -17.26 8.69 2.85
N SER A 312 -16.25 9.29 2.20
CA SER A 312 -14.94 8.64 2.11
C SER A 312 -14.21 8.79 3.43
N LEU A 313 -14.13 7.69 4.19
CA LEU A 313 -13.23 7.52 5.34
C LEU A 313 -11.76 7.38 4.89
N ARG A 314 -11.53 7.00 3.64
CA ARG A 314 -10.19 7.05 3.06
C ARG A 314 -9.78 8.52 2.95
N PRO A 315 -8.61 8.93 3.48
CA PRO A 315 -8.06 10.24 3.12
C PRO A 315 -8.07 10.29 1.60
N VAL A 316 -8.66 11.35 1.03
CA VAL A 316 -8.48 11.66 -0.39
C VAL A 316 -6.97 11.56 -0.59
N PRO A 317 -6.47 10.60 -1.39
CA PRO A 317 -5.04 10.54 -1.60
C PRO A 317 -4.68 11.93 -2.09
N GLN A 318 -3.83 12.63 -1.32
CA GLN A 318 -3.03 13.67 -1.94
C GLN A 318 -2.51 13.00 -3.20
N LYS A 319 -2.79 13.60 -4.36
CA LYS A 319 -2.18 13.17 -5.61
C LYS A 319 -0.67 13.28 -5.37
N GLN A 320 -0.08 12.22 -4.81
CA GLN A 320 1.34 12.03 -4.84
C GLN A 320 1.67 11.99 -6.33
N PRO A 321 2.74 12.67 -6.75
CA PRO A 321 3.11 12.66 -8.15
C PRO A 321 3.19 11.19 -8.61
N PRO A 322 2.68 10.87 -9.82
CA PRO A 322 2.65 9.50 -10.34
C PRO A 322 4.02 8.81 -10.25
N GLU A 323 5.10 9.60 -10.33
CA GLU A 323 6.50 9.24 -10.08
C GLU A 323 6.71 8.51 -8.75
N THR A 324 6.25 9.08 -7.63
CA THR A 324 6.48 8.50 -6.29
C THR A 324 5.75 7.18 -6.13
N ARG A 325 4.57 7.02 -6.75
CA ARG A 325 3.74 5.82 -6.62
C ARG A 325 4.24 4.65 -7.47
N ALA A 326 4.79 4.94 -8.66
CA ALA A 326 5.43 3.94 -9.51
C ALA A 326 6.78 3.47 -8.93
N VAL A 327 7.55 4.39 -8.32
CA VAL A 327 8.77 4.01 -7.58
C VAL A 327 8.40 3.16 -6.37
N LEU A 328 7.37 3.54 -5.60
CA LEU A 328 6.89 2.76 -4.47
C LEU A 328 6.36 1.38 -4.86
N SER A 329 5.69 1.22 -6.00
CA SER A 329 5.15 -0.08 -6.44
C SER A 329 6.22 -1.04 -6.96
N ARG A 330 7.27 -0.53 -7.63
CA ARG A 330 8.46 -1.33 -7.99
C ARG A 330 9.27 -1.69 -6.75
N LEU A 331 9.39 -0.75 -5.81
CA LEU A 331 10.09 -0.96 -4.56
C LEU A 331 9.36 -1.97 -3.65
N SER A 332 8.04 -1.92 -3.57
CA SER A 332 7.26 -2.94 -2.86
C SER A 332 7.39 -4.32 -3.50
N GLY A 333 7.46 -4.40 -4.84
CA GLY A 333 7.71 -5.67 -5.55
C GLY A 333 9.09 -6.26 -5.23
N ALA A 334 10.14 -5.43 -5.19
CA ALA A 334 11.48 -5.85 -4.80
C ALA A 334 11.56 -6.22 -3.31
N VAL A 335 10.92 -5.44 -2.43
CA VAL A 335 10.85 -5.71 -0.98
C VAL A 335 10.11 -7.03 -0.71
N HIS A 336 9.01 -7.31 -1.42
CA HIS A 336 8.29 -8.58 -1.28
C HIS A 336 9.15 -9.77 -1.74
N ALA A 337 9.95 -9.62 -2.80
CA ALA A 337 10.90 -10.66 -3.22
C ALA A 337 11.97 -10.91 -2.13
N VAL A 338 12.46 -9.86 -1.47
CA VAL A 338 13.41 -9.96 -0.35
C VAL A 338 12.76 -10.51 0.93
N ASP A 339 11.50 -10.17 1.20
CA ASP A 339 10.77 -10.69 2.38
C ASP A 339 10.46 -12.19 2.22
N GLU A 340 10.08 -12.66 1.02
CA GLU A 340 9.95 -14.10 0.72
C GLU A 340 11.27 -14.86 0.96
N MET A 341 12.42 -14.25 0.63
CA MET A 341 13.73 -14.81 0.94
C MET A 341 13.98 -14.85 2.45
N ALA A 342 13.67 -13.77 3.17
CA ALA A 342 13.83 -13.69 4.62
C ALA A 342 12.95 -14.72 5.34
N GLN A 343 11.72 -14.95 4.85
CA GLN A 343 10.81 -15.97 5.37
C GLN A 343 11.31 -17.39 5.09
N SER A 344 11.92 -17.63 3.93
CA SER A 344 12.54 -18.93 3.59
C SER A 344 13.78 -19.24 4.46
N VAL A 345 14.55 -18.22 4.85
CA VAL A 345 15.67 -18.38 5.80
C VAL A 345 15.15 -18.56 7.24
N LYS A 346 14.12 -17.80 7.64
CA LYS A 346 13.49 -17.93 8.96
C LYS A 346 12.82 -19.29 9.16
N SER A 347 12.19 -19.86 8.13
CA SER A 347 11.56 -21.17 8.23
C SER A 347 12.60 -22.29 8.42
N VAL A 348 13.77 -22.18 7.76
CA VAL A 348 14.90 -23.09 7.98
C VAL A 348 15.51 -22.90 9.38
N SER A 349 15.61 -21.65 9.88
CA SER A 349 16.05 -21.37 11.25
C SER A 349 15.09 -21.91 12.30
N ALA A 350 13.77 -21.81 12.09
CA ALA A 350 12.75 -22.31 13.01
C ALA A 350 12.72 -23.84 13.06
N LEU A 351 13.04 -24.53 11.96
CA LEU A 351 13.23 -25.98 11.93
C LEU A 351 14.47 -26.47 12.69
N LEU A 352 15.40 -25.57 13.04
CA LEU A 352 16.66 -25.89 13.70
C LEU A 352 16.70 -25.45 15.19
N GLU A 353 15.71 -24.71 15.68
CA GLU A 353 15.63 -24.23 17.07
C GLU A 353 14.93 -25.20 18.02
N THR A 354 15.39 -26.43 18.08
CA THR A 354 15.05 -27.31 19.21
C THR A 354 16.31 -27.70 19.99
N THR A 355 16.32 -27.27 21.25
CA THR A 355 17.19 -27.64 22.38
C THR A 355 18.58 -27.00 22.44
N THR A 356 18.63 -25.78 22.95
CA THR A 356 19.79 -25.28 23.70
C THR A 356 19.73 -25.82 25.12
N ASP A 357 20.60 -26.76 25.48
CA ASP A 357 20.84 -27.05 26.90
C ASP A 357 22.34 -27.25 27.15
N ARG A 358 22.91 -26.35 27.95
CA ARG A 358 24.34 -26.22 28.21
C ARG A 358 24.80 -27.25 29.23
N GLY A 359 26.02 -27.78 29.08
CA GLY A 359 26.97 -28.29 30.10
C GLY A 359 26.49 -29.15 31.30
N ALA A 360 25.45 -28.75 32.03
CA ALA A 360 24.78 -29.50 33.08
C ALA A 360 24.08 -30.77 32.55
N ALA A 361 23.72 -30.79 31.26
CA ALA A 361 23.08 -31.93 30.62
C ALA A 361 23.92 -33.22 30.64
N VAL A 362 25.26 -33.14 30.60
CA VAL A 362 26.12 -34.35 30.61
C VAL A 362 26.04 -35.02 31.97
N THR A 363 26.17 -34.27 33.07
CA THR A 363 26.08 -34.77 34.45
C THR A 363 24.72 -35.41 34.73
N VAL A 364 23.62 -34.77 34.29
CA VAL A 364 22.26 -35.28 34.45
C VAL A 364 22.04 -36.56 33.63
N ARG A 365 22.48 -36.60 32.37
CA ARG A 365 22.34 -37.79 31.51
C ARG A 365 23.18 -38.97 31.98
N VAL A 366 24.37 -38.71 32.52
CA VAL A 366 25.19 -39.76 33.13
C VAL A 366 24.55 -40.27 34.42
N TYR A 367 23.96 -39.38 35.21
CA TYR A 367 23.17 -39.77 36.38
C TYR A 367 21.99 -40.67 35.99
N GLU A 368 21.19 -40.29 34.98
CA GLU A 368 20.06 -41.09 34.48
C GLU A 368 20.51 -42.46 33.95
N ALA A 369 21.62 -42.50 33.20
CA ALA A 369 22.09 -43.74 32.57
C ALA A 369 22.68 -44.76 33.56
N VAL A 370 23.28 -44.33 34.67
CA VAL A 370 24.08 -45.21 35.55
C VAL A 370 23.67 -45.14 37.02
N CYS A 371 23.35 -43.94 37.53
CA CYS A 371 23.14 -43.71 38.95
C CYS A 371 21.69 -43.84 39.40
N ALA A 372 20.70 -43.56 38.54
CA ALA A 372 19.27 -43.56 38.89
C ALA A 372 18.83 -44.91 39.49
N ASP A 373 19.19 -46.02 38.86
CA ASP A 373 18.85 -47.39 39.31
C ASP A 373 20.02 -48.08 40.04
N CYS A 374 20.85 -47.33 40.76
CA CYS A 374 22.01 -47.87 41.46
C CYS A 374 21.67 -48.24 42.92
N GLY A 375 22.04 -49.45 43.36
CA GLY A 375 21.82 -49.91 44.74
C GLY A 375 22.55 -49.10 45.84
N ARG A 376 23.45 -48.17 45.47
CA ARG A 376 24.12 -47.23 46.39
C ARG A 376 23.68 -45.76 46.20
N HIS A 377 22.52 -45.54 45.59
CA HIS A 377 22.00 -44.20 45.28
C HIS A 377 21.90 -43.30 46.53
N GLU A 378 21.28 -43.78 47.62
CA GLU A 378 21.12 -43.04 48.88
C GLU A 378 22.46 -42.57 49.50
N LEU A 379 23.52 -43.36 49.32
CA LEU A 379 24.85 -43.01 49.81
C LEU A 379 25.48 -41.88 48.98
N CYS A 380 25.37 -41.95 47.64
CA CYS A 380 26.03 -41.01 46.74
C CYS A 380 25.22 -39.73 46.49
N TRP A 381 23.92 -39.84 46.27
CA TRP A 381 23.04 -38.73 45.91
C TRP A 381 22.17 -38.23 47.06
N GLY A 382 22.05 -39.01 48.15
CA GLY A 382 21.43 -38.59 49.41
C GLY A 382 22.45 -37.93 50.35
N ARG A 383 23.34 -38.73 50.95
CA ARG A 383 24.29 -38.25 51.98
C ARG A 383 25.50 -37.49 51.43
N ALA A 384 26.17 -38.03 50.40
CA ALA A 384 27.40 -37.46 49.84
C ALA A 384 27.18 -36.66 48.54
N ARG A 385 26.02 -35.99 48.41
CA ARG A 385 25.61 -35.34 47.15
C ARG A 385 26.57 -34.25 46.67
N ARG A 386 27.06 -33.41 47.58
CA ARG A 386 27.97 -32.30 47.25
C ARG A 386 29.32 -32.81 46.78
N GLU A 387 29.87 -33.81 47.46
CA GLU A 387 31.13 -34.46 47.09
C GLU A 387 31.02 -35.15 45.73
N THR A 388 29.94 -35.90 45.53
CA THR A 388 29.68 -36.62 44.26
C THR A 388 29.57 -35.65 43.07
N LEU A 389 28.92 -34.49 43.24
CA LEU A 389 28.87 -33.46 42.20
C LEU A 389 30.25 -32.86 41.90
N GLY A 390 31.06 -32.59 42.93
CA GLY A 390 32.43 -32.10 42.76
C GLY A 390 33.34 -33.12 42.06
N GLU A 391 33.14 -34.42 42.34
CA GLU A 391 33.85 -35.52 41.70
C GLU A 391 33.41 -35.71 40.23
N PHE A 392 32.11 -35.54 39.92
CA PHE A 392 31.60 -35.54 38.54
C PHE A 392 32.19 -34.36 37.74
N ASP A 393 32.35 -33.19 38.36
CA ASP A 393 33.02 -32.05 37.76
C ASP A 393 34.51 -32.30 37.53
N ALA A 394 35.20 -32.98 38.46
CA ALA A 394 36.59 -33.36 38.28
C ALA A 394 36.77 -34.36 37.12
N ALA A 395 35.90 -35.39 37.03
CA ALA A 395 35.90 -36.34 35.92
C ALA A 395 35.67 -35.65 34.57
N ARG A 396 34.76 -34.67 34.53
CA ARG A 396 34.53 -33.84 33.33
C ARG A 396 35.77 -33.04 32.94
N ARG A 397 36.52 -32.50 33.91
CA ARG A 397 37.77 -31.77 33.65
C ARG A 397 38.83 -32.67 33.03
N THR A 398 38.98 -33.90 33.53
CA THR A 398 39.90 -34.89 32.96
C THR A 398 39.63 -35.14 31.47
N LEU A 399 38.35 -35.34 31.10
CA LEU A 399 37.95 -35.47 29.69
C LEU A 399 38.23 -34.20 28.88
N SER A 400 38.03 -33.01 29.46
CA SER A 400 38.32 -31.75 28.77
C SER A 400 39.81 -31.50 28.51
N CYS A 401 40.70 -32.13 29.28
CA CYS A 401 42.13 -32.12 29.04
C CYS A 401 42.58 -33.16 27.99
N GLY A 402 41.64 -33.95 27.42
CA GLY A 402 41.95 -34.97 26.41
C GLY A 402 42.41 -36.31 26.98
N GLU A 403 42.32 -36.51 28.30
CA GLU A 403 42.71 -37.76 28.95
C GLU A 403 41.55 -38.76 28.99
N ALA A 404 41.85 -40.06 28.79
CA ALA A 404 40.86 -41.11 28.87
C ALA A 404 40.42 -41.37 30.32
N LEU A 405 39.10 -41.36 30.55
CA LEU A 405 38.52 -41.78 31.82
C LEU A 405 38.57 -43.31 31.93
N THR A 406 39.38 -43.77 32.86
CA THR A 406 39.50 -45.17 33.26
C THR A 406 39.27 -45.27 34.76
N PRO A 407 38.97 -46.46 35.31
CA PRO A 407 38.78 -46.63 36.76
C PRO A 407 39.98 -46.16 37.61
N LYS A 408 41.17 -46.03 37.01
CA LYS A 408 42.40 -45.53 37.66
C LYS A 408 42.52 -43.99 37.63
N THR A 409 41.95 -43.33 36.63
CA THR A 409 41.97 -41.86 36.45
C THR A 409 40.71 -41.18 36.99
N LEU A 410 39.73 -41.96 37.44
CA LEU A 410 38.53 -41.51 38.14
C LEU A 410 38.89 -40.93 39.53
N PRO A 411 38.25 -39.85 40.01
CA PRO A 411 38.55 -39.28 41.33
C PRO A 411 38.47 -40.31 42.46
N ALA A 412 39.41 -40.24 43.41
CA ALA A 412 39.64 -41.25 44.44
C ALA A 412 38.40 -41.59 45.29
N GLY A 413 37.52 -40.61 45.53
CA GLY A 413 36.28 -40.85 46.27
C GLY A 413 35.19 -41.57 45.46
N LEU A 414 35.13 -41.38 44.14
CA LEU A 414 34.25 -42.18 43.27
C LEU A 414 34.82 -43.58 43.02
N SER A 415 36.14 -43.74 42.90
CA SER A 415 36.75 -45.03 42.59
C SER A 415 36.64 -46.02 43.75
N SER A 416 36.63 -45.51 44.98
CA SER A 416 36.42 -46.29 46.20
C SER A 416 34.94 -46.57 46.50
N ARG A 417 34.02 -45.65 46.18
CA ARG A 417 32.59 -45.78 46.52
C ARG A 417 31.73 -46.42 45.42
N CYS A 418 32.08 -46.26 44.14
CA CYS A 418 31.25 -46.66 43.01
C CYS A 418 31.35 -48.17 42.70
N ILE A 419 30.20 -48.85 42.71
CA ILE A 419 30.11 -50.28 42.33
C ILE A 419 30.09 -50.51 40.81
N LYS A 420 29.77 -49.48 40.03
CA LYS A 420 29.67 -49.52 38.56
C LYS A 420 30.73 -48.61 37.92
N ALA A 421 31.97 -48.63 38.44
CA ALA A 421 33.02 -47.69 38.04
C ALA A 421 33.33 -47.74 36.53
N THR A 422 33.37 -48.94 35.94
CA THR A 422 33.62 -49.12 34.50
C THR A 422 32.49 -48.54 33.65
N SER A 423 31.23 -48.90 33.95
CA SER A 423 30.06 -48.38 33.23
C SER A 423 29.89 -46.87 33.40
N LEU A 424 30.29 -46.31 34.54
CA LEU A 424 30.29 -44.87 34.78
C LEU A 424 31.30 -44.15 33.88
N CYS A 425 32.52 -44.69 33.72
CA CYS A 425 33.53 -44.13 32.82
C CYS A 425 33.07 -44.16 31.36
N GLU A 426 32.49 -45.26 30.91
CA GLU A 426 31.95 -45.43 29.56
C GLU A 426 30.80 -44.45 29.28
N ALA A 427 29.86 -44.32 30.23
CA ALA A 427 28.74 -43.39 30.12
C ALA A 427 29.23 -41.93 30.08
N PHE A 428 30.19 -41.56 30.93
CA PHE A 428 30.80 -40.22 30.91
C PHE A 428 31.46 -39.93 29.56
N THR A 429 32.27 -40.86 29.07
CA THR A 429 33.00 -40.70 27.80
C THR A 429 32.03 -40.57 26.62
N SER A 430 31.04 -41.45 26.53
CA SER A 430 30.03 -41.44 25.47
C SER A 430 29.17 -40.18 25.48
N GLN A 431 28.69 -39.76 26.66
CA GLN A 431 27.87 -38.53 26.77
C GLN A 431 28.70 -37.26 26.55
N TYR A 432 29.97 -37.26 26.93
CA TYR A 432 30.89 -36.14 26.69
C TYR A 432 31.21 -36.00 25.20
N ILE A 433 31.54 -37.08 24.49
CA ILE A 433 31.77 -37.06 23.04
C ILE A 433 30.53 -36.50 22.31
N ARG A 434 29.34 -37.03 22.64
CA ARG A 434 28.06 -36.55 22.06
C ARG A 434 27.79 -35.08 22.37
N ALA A 435 28.18 -34.60 23.55
CA ALA A 435 28.01 -33.20 23.92
C ALA A 435 29.01 -32.29 23.19
N THR A 436 30.26 -32.71 23.02
CA THR A 436 31.28 -31.96 22.28
C THR A 436 30.94 -31.88 20.79
N GLU A 437 30.48 -32.97 20.18
CA GLU A 437 29.97 -32.97 18.79
C GLU A 437 28.81 -32.00 18.59
N ARG A 438 27.84 -31.99 19.51
CA ARG A 438 26.72 -31.03 19.48
C ARG A 438 27.16 -29.59 19.70
N THR A 439 28.12 -29.35 20.60
CA THR A 439 28.62 -28.01 20.88
C THR A 439 29.43 -27.46 19.71
N ALA A 440 30.25 -28.30 19.07
CA ALA A 440 30.98 -27.96 17.85
C ALA A 440 30.02 -27.66 16.68
N ALA A 441 28.96 -28.45 16.51
CA ALA A 441 27.91 -28.17 15.53
C ALA A 441 27.19 -26.84 15.84
N GLN A 442 26.89 -26.56 17.11
CA GLN A 442 26.24 -25.32 17.52
C GLN A 442 27.14 -24.07 17.36
N MET A 443 28.44 -24.20 17.61
CA MET A 443 29.41 -23.12 17.37
C MET A 443 29.50 -22.78 15.89
N LYS A 444 29.54 -23.79 15.00
CA LYS A 444 29.51 -23.57 13.55
C LYS A 444 28.21 -22.90 13.09
N ILE A 445 27.07 -23.26 13.70
CA ILE A 445 25.78 -22.58 13.46
C ILE A 445 25.78 -21.12 13.97
N ASN A 446 26.39 -20.84 15.12
CA ASN A 446 26.48 -19.49 15.66
C ASN A 446 27.45 -18.58 14.88
N GLU A 447 28.52 -19.14 14.33
CA GLU A 447 29.43 -18.43 13.43
C GLU A 447 28.69 -18.03 12.13
N VAL A 448 27.88 -18.93 11.58
CA VAL A 448 26.94 -18.66 10.49
C VAL A 448 25.92 -17.57 10.87
N ARG A 449 25.44 -17.55 12.13
CA ARG A 449 24.52 -16.52 12.67
C ARG A 449 25.13 -15.12 12.78
N ARG A 450 26.45 -14.99 13.01
CA ARG A 450 27.11 -13.66 13.10
C ARG A 450 27.39 -13.08 11.72
N VAL A 451 27.76 -13.94 10.77
CA VAL A 451 27.94 -13.56 9.37
C VAL A 451 26.60 -13.11 8.75
N THR A 452 25.45 -13.63 9.19
CA THR A 452 24.12 -13.27 8.67
C THR A 452 23.72 -11.81 8.93
N ALA A 453 24.03 -11.23 10.10
CA ALA A 453 23.61 -9.88 10.46
C ALA A 453 24.29 -8.79 9.61
N GLU A 454 25.60 -8.90 9.40
CA GLU A 454 26.38 -7.99 8.53
C GLU A 454 25.97 -8.11 7.04
N GLN A 455 25.48 -9.28 6.63
CA GLN A 455 24.97 -9.52 5.28
C GLN A 455 23.58 -8.89 5.06
N PHE A 456 22.75 -8.79 6.10
CA PHE A 456 21.47 -8.09 6.03
C PHE A 456 21.63 -6.56 5.96
N ASP A 457 22.63 -5.99 6.64
CA ASP A 457 22.95 -4.56 6.50
C ASP A 457 23.39 -4.24 5.07
N SER A 458 24.21 -5.11 4.48
CA SER A 458 24.64 -4.99 3.08
C SER A 458 23.46 -5.10 2.09
N LEU A 459 22.47 -5.96 2.38
CA LEU A 459 21.21 -6.05 1.62
C LEU A 459 20.37 -4.77 1.75
N CYS A 460 20.28 -4.21 2.96
CA CYS A 460 19.59 -2.94 3.20
C CYS A 460 20.24 -1.79 2.42
N ASP A 461 21.57 -1.74 2.39
CA ASP A 461 22.32 -0.72 1.63
C ASP A 461 22.16 -0.88 0.12
N MET A 462 22.13 -2.12 -0.39
CA MET A 462 21.79 -2.38 -1.79
C MET A 462 20.35 -1.97 -2.14
N LEU A 463 19.37 -2.21 -1.25
CA LEU A 463 17.98 -1.76 -1.45
C LEU A 463 17.86 -0.23 -1.41
N ARG A 464 18.67 0.46 -0.59
CA ARG A 464 18.75 1.93 -0.58
C ARG A 464 19.34 2.48 -1.88
N ALA A 465 20.42 1.87 -2.39
CA ALA A 465 21.00 2.23 -3.69
C ALA A 465 19.99 1.99 -4.83
N PHE A 466 19.24 0.89 -4.78
CA PHE A 466 18.15 0.60 -5.72
C PHE A 466 17.03 1.66 -5.70
N SER A 467 16.61 2.10 -4.51
CA SER A 467 15.62 3.19 -4.37
C SER A 467 16.10 4.49 -5.04
N ALA A 468 17.40 4.77 -4.96
CA ALA A 468 18.01 5.94 -5.59
C ALA A 468 18.09 5.81 -7.13
N GLU A 469 18.37 4.61 -7.66
CA GLU A 469 18.47 4.36 -9.11
C GLU A 469 17.11 4.34 -9.82
N LEU A 470 16.05 3.84 -9.16
CA LEU A 470 14.70 3.75 -9.75
C LEU A 470 14.06 5.10 -10.11
N GLY A 471 14.44 6.18 -9.44
CA GLY A 471 13.87 7.51 -9.65
C GLY A 471 14.42 8.24 -10.88
N ALA A 472 15.57 7.82 -11.41
CA ALA A 472 16.33 8.62 -12.38
C ALA A 472 16.02 8.32 -13.86
N GLU A 473 15.41 7.17 -14.19
CA GLU A 473 15.34 6.69 -15.59
C GLU A 473 13.92 6.65 -16.21
N LEU A 474 12.85 6.94 -15.45
CA LEU A 474 11.47 6.86 -15.96
C LEU A 474 10.87 8.25 -16.16
N ARG A 475 10.51 8.58 -17.40
CA ARG A 475 9.73 9.80 -17.70
C ARG A 475 8.25 9.45 -17.72
N PHE A 476 7.44 10.12 -16.92
CA PHE A 476 6.00 9.87 -16.87
C PHE A 476 5.28 10.73 -17.92
N ASP A 477 4.50 10.09 -18.79
CA ASP A 477 3.63 10.81 -19.74
C ASP A 477 2.22 10.92 -19.16
N GLU A 478 1.98 12.00 -18.41
CA GLU A 478 0.66 12.30 -17.86
C GLU A 478 -0.42 12.50 -18.94
N THR A 479 -0.04 12.95 -20.15
CA THR A 479 -1.00 13.22 -21.22
C THR A 479 -1.53 11.91 -21.81
N ALA A 480 -0.66 10.92 -21.98
CA ALA A 480 -1.03 9.58 -22.41
C ALA A 480 -1.89 8.88 -21.33
N ALA A 481 -1.52 9.03 -20.05
CA ALA A 481 -2.29 8.46 -18.94
C ALA A 481 -3.71 9.02 -18.86
N LYS A 482 -3.88 10.35 -18.94
CA LYS A 482 -5.21 11.00 -18.93
C LYS A 482 -6.07 10.57 -20.13
N ARG A 483 -5.46 10.46 -21.32
CA ARG A 483 -6.17 9.97 -22.52
C ARG A 483 -6.63 8.52 -22.36
N ALA A 484 -5.77 7.65 -21.82
CA ALA A 484 -6.11 6.26 -21.54
C ALA A 484 -7.23 6.15 -20.49
N GLU A 485 -7.19 6.94 -19.41
CA GLU A 485 -8.28 7.00 -18.41
C GLU A 485 -9.62 7.43 -19.02
N THR A 486 -9.61 8.46 -19.87
CA THR A 486 -10.83 8.94 -20.56
C THR A 486 -11.40 7.84 -21.46
N VAL A 487 -10.57 7.17 -22.24
CA VAL A 487 -11.02 6.09 -23.13
C VAL A 487 -11.58 4.91 -22.35
N LEU A 488 -10.95 4.52 -21.24
CA LEU A 488 -11.46 3.46 -20.37
C LEU A 488 -12.83 3.80 -19.77
N ARG A 489 -13.01 5.06 -19.35
CA ARG A 489 -14.26 5.54 -18.74
C ARG A 489 -15.39 5.70 -19.75
N GLU A 490 -15.14 6.33 -20.88
CA GLU A 490 -16.17 6.68 -21.87
C GLU A 490 -16.57 5.50 -22.74
N ARG A 491 -15.60 4.67 -23.17
CA ARG A 491 -15.84 3.60 -24.14
C ARG A 491 -16.24 2.27 -23.48
N PHE A 492 -15.66 1.96 -22.32
CA PHE A 492 -15.89 0.68 -21.64
C PHE A 492 -16.72 0.80 -20.36
N GLY A 493 -16.90 2.00 -19.81
CA GLY A 493 -17.62 2.20 -18.54
C GLY A 493 -16.89 1.60 -17.33
N CYS A 494 -15.62 1.24 -17.48
CA CYS A 494 -14.81 0.57 -16.47
C CYS A 494 -13.66 1.50 -16.05
N PRO A 495 -13.77 2.24 -14.94
CA PRO A 495 -12.66 3.03 -14.44
C PRO A 495 -11.57 2.10 -13.90
N ALA A 496 -10.36 2.19 -14.45
CA ALA A 496 -9.18 1.61 -13.80
C ALA A 496 -8.89 2.40 -12.51
N GLU A 497 -8.46 1.70 -11.44
CA GLU A 497 -8.05 2.36 -10.21
C GLU A 497 -6.75 3.15 -10.39
N GLU A 498 -5.89 2.63 -11.27
CA GLU A 498 -4.60 3.22 -11.56
C GLU A 498 -4.25 3.05 -13.04
N VAL A 499 -3.87 4.15 -13.68
CA VAL A 499 -3.36 4.21 -15.04
C VAL A 499 -2.01 4.91 -15.01
N GLN A 500 -0.95 4.18 -15.34
CA GLN A 500 0.40 4.72 -15.43
C GLN A 500 0.91 4.56 -16.86
N CYS A 501 1.43 5.64 -17.42
CA CYS A 501 2.11 5.64 -18.71
C CYS A 501 3.53 6.17 -18.48
N THR A 502 4.52 5.31 -18.71
CA THR A 502 5.94 5.64 -18.58
C THR A 502 6.61 5.52 -19.93
N CYS A 503 7.44 6.49 -20.27
CA CYS A 503 8.37 6.43 -21.37
C CYS A 503 9.75 6.03 -20.86
N SER A 504 10.35 5.04 -21.51
CA SER A 504 11.77 4.70 -21.31
C SER A 504 12.68 5.83 -21.81
N ALA A 505 13.99 5.75 -21.53
CA ALA A 505 15.00 6.70 -22.02
C ALA A 505 14.99 6.84 -23.56
N ASP A 506 14.70 5.76 -24.28
CA ASP A 506 14.57 5.71 -25.74
C ASP A 506 13.17 6.10 -26.26
N ASP A 507 12.40 6.84 -25.47
CA ASP A 507 11.03 7.29 -25.77
C ASP A 507 10.05 6.15 -26.11
N ARG A 508 10.24 4.96 -25.51
CA ARG A 508 9.34 3.80 -25.69
C ARG A 508 8.22 3.82 -24.67
N LEU A 509 6.98 3.68 -25.13
CA LEU A 509 5.80 3.74 -24.27
C LEU A 509 5.53 2.39 -23.56
N HIS A 510 5.37 2.47 -22.24
CA HIS A 510 4.88 1.39 -21.39
C HIS A 510 3.64 1.87 -20.63
N MET A 511 2.55 1.10 -20.70
CA MET A 511 1.30 1.42 -20.02
C MET A 511 0.95 0.32 -19.03
N ARG A 512 0.68 0.70 -17.79
CA ARG A 512 0.22 -0.19 -16.73
C ARG A 512 -1.15 0.25 -16.25
N LEU A 513 -2.09 -0.68 -16.22
CA LEU A 513 -3.48 -0.46 -15.84
C LEU A 513 -3.85 -1.43 -14.73
N VAL A 514 -4.38 -0.93 -13.61
CA VAL A 514 -4.81 -1.76 -12.49
C VAL A 514 -6.33 -1.66 -12.34
N PHE A 515 -6.99 -2.81 -12.37
CA PHE A 515 -8.43 -2.95 -12.20
C PHE A 515 -8.74 -3.65 -10.87
N ALA A 516 -9.69 -3.12 -10.10
CA ALA A 516 -10.13 -3.71 -8.83
C ALA A 516 -10.82 -5.08 -9.00
N ASP A 517 -11.48 -5.31 -10.13
CA ASP A 517 -12.16 -6.57 -10.43
C ASP A 517 -11.68 -7.12 -11.78
N ALA A 518 -11.22 -8.37 -11.78
CA ALA A 518 -10.80 -9.08 -12.98
C ALA A 518 -11.93 -9.25 -14.01
N LYS A 519 -13.21 -9.23 -13.57
CA LYS A 519 -14.38 -9.29 -14.46
C LYS A 519 -14.71 -7.97 -15.15
N ALA A 520 -14.18 -6.86 -14.64
CA ALA A 520 -14.37 -5.52 -15.22
C ALA A 520 -13.41 -5.25 -16.39
N VAL A 521 -12.53 -6.19 -16.74
CA VAL A 521 -11.54 -5.99 -17.80
C VAL A 521 -12.18 -6.23 -19.17
N PRO A 522 -12.18 -5.23 -20.08
CA PRO A 522 -12.73 -5.39 -21.42
C PRO A 522 -11.95 -6.41 -22.25
N PRO A 523 -12.54 -6.94 -23.34
CA PRO A 523 -11.87 -7.93 -24.19
C PRO A 523 -10.54 -7.40 -24.75
N LYS A 524 -9.49 -8.23 -24.65
CA LYS A 524 -8.08 -7.85 -24.92
C LYS A 524 -7.87 -7.08 -26.23
N LYS A 525 -8.54 -7.49 -27.32
CA LYS A 525 -8.39 -6.88 -28.65
C LYS A 525 -9.00 -5.48 -28.74
N GLU A 526 -10.18 -5.28 -28.15
CA GLU A 526 -10.85 -3.98 -28.17
C GLU A 526 -10.11 -2.98 -27.27
N LEU A 527 -9.65 -3.47 -26.10
CA LEU A 527 -8.82 -2.68 -25.19
C LEU A 527 -7.52 -2.25 -25.88
N GLN A 528 -6.83 -3.16 -26.57
CA GLN A 528 -5.63 -2.84 -27.34
C GLN A 528 -5.91 -1.75 -28.38
N ALA A 529 -6.91 -1.93 -29.25
CA ALA A 529 -7.22 -0.97 -30.30
C ALA A 529 -7.61 0.42 -29.76
N ALA A 530 -8.32 0.46 -28.63
CA ALA A 530 -8.72 1.71 -27.98
C ALA A 530 -7.51 2.46 -27.38
N LEU A 531 -6.58 1.73 -26.76
CA LEU A 531 -5.36 2.32 -26.21
C LEU A 531 -4.35 2.72 -27.29
N GLU A 532 -4.24 1.95 -28.38
CA GLU A 532 -3.43 2.33 -29.55
C GLU A 532 -3.90 3.67 -30.15
N ALA A 533 -5.23 3.86 -30.27
CA ALA A 533 -5.81 5.12 -30.72
C ALA A 533 -5.58 6.26 -29.72
N ALA A 534 -5.65 5.99 -28.42
CA ALA A 534 -5.46 6.99 -27.37
C ALA A 534 -4.01 7.48 -27.27
N ALA A 535 -3.06 6.53 -27.35
CA ALA A 535 -1.63 6.77 -27.25
C ALA A 535 -1.01 7.25 -28.57
N GLY A 536 -1.63 6.94 -29.71
CA GLY A 536 -1.08 7.22 -31.04
C GLY A 536 0.11 6.33 -31.39
N ARG A 537 0.27 5.18 -30.71
CA ARG A 537 1.37 4.23 -30.89
C ARG A 537 0.81 2.81 -31.04
N SER A 538 1.45 1.97 -31.84
CA SER A 538 1.11 0.54 -31.92
C SER A 538 1.60 -0.18 -30.67
N LEU A 539 0.76 -1.03 -30.10
CA LEU A 539 1.03 -1.76 -28.87
C LEU A 539 1.11 -3.27 -29.14
N GLU A 540 1.81 -3.99 -28.28
CA GLU A 540 1.74 -5.44 -28.20
C GLU A 540 0.48 -5.94 -27.46
N PRO A 541 0.09 -7.21 -27.64
CA PRO A 541 -1.02 -7.79 -26.89
C PRO A 541 -0.74 -7.72 -25.37
N PRO A 542 -1.78 -7.45 -24.56
CA PRO A 542 -1.58 -7.20 -23.13
C PRO A 542 -1.13 -8.44 -22.36
N VAL A 543 -0.19 -8.24 -21.44
CA VAL A 543 0.17 -9.21 -20.40
C VAL A 543 -0.73 -8.99 -19.20
N LEU A 544 -1.40 -10.05 -18.75
CA LEU A 544 -2.29 -10.04 -17.58
C LEU A 544 -1.57 -10.64 -16.37
N GLN A 545 -1.52 -9.89 -15.28
CA GLN A 545 -0.95 -10.32 -14.00
C GLN A 545 -2.01 -10.23 -12.90
N PRO A 546 -2.42 -11.34 -12.26
CA PRO A 546 -3.33 -11.29 -11.13
C PRO A 546 -2.66 -10.65 -9.91
N GLN A 547 -3.39 -9.80 -9.17
CA GLN A 547 -3.01 -9.24 -7.88
C GLN A 547 -3.99 -9.71 -6.78
N GLU A 548 -3.62 -9.57 -5.51
CA GLU A 548 -4.44 -10.02 -4.36
C GLU A 548 -5.88 -9.47 -4.40
N GLU A 549 -6.06 -8.22 -4.83
CA GLU A 549 -7.37 -7.56 -5.00
C GLU A 549 -7.52 -6.93 -6.40
N GLY A 550 -7.26 -7.69 -7.47
CA GLY A 550 -7.52 -7.17 -8.83
C GLY A 550 -6.75 -7.82 -9.98
N LEU A 551 -6.73 -7.13 -11.12
CA LEU A 551 -5.98 -7.51 -12.31
C LEU A 551 -5.12 -6.36 -12.82
N CYS A 552 -3.82 -6.60 -12.94
CA CYS A 552 -2.87 -5.69 -13.57
C CYS A 552 -2.72 -6.06 -15.06
N VAL A 553 -2.93 -5.10 -15.93
CA VAL A 553 -2.80 -5.23 -17.39
C VAL A 553 -1.68 -4.32 -17.86
N THR A 554 -0.67 -4.91 -18.50
CA THR A 554 0.50 -4.17 -18.99
C THR A 554 0.57 -4.22 -20.51
N PHE A 555 0.80 -3.06 -21.13
CA PHE A 555 1.04 -2.87 -22.56
C PHE A 555 2.45 -2.31 -22.78
N CYS A 556 3.07 -2.76 -23.86
CA CYS A 556 4.35 -2.25 -24.36
C CYS A 556 4.16 -1.77 -25.79
N GLU A 557 4.97 -0.81 -26.21
CA GLU A 557 5.08 -0.44 -27.62
C GLU A 557 5.48 -1.64 -28.48
N ARG A 558 4.98 -1.68 -29.71
CA ARG A 558 5.19 -2.82 -30.61
C ARG A 558 6.66 -3.01 -30.94
N THR A 559 7.18 -4.20 -30.69
CA THR A 559 8.56 -4.56 -30.97
C THR A 559 8.78 -4.91 -32.46
N ALA A 560 9.99 -4.68 -32.96
CA ALA A 560 10.37 -4.97 -34.34
C ALA A 560 10.69 -6.46 -34.56
N PHE A 561 11.11 -7.15 -33.50
CA PHE A 561 11.54 -8.54 -33.50
C PHE A 561 10.75 -9.38 -32.50
N CYS A 562 10.69 -10.68 -32.71
CA CYS A 562 10.22 -11.67 -31.76
C CYS A 562 11.23 -12.82 -31.67
N VAL A 563 11.22 -13.56 -30.56
CA VAL A 563 12.16 -14.66 -30.32
C VAL A 563 11.42 -16.00 -30.38
N GLU A 564 11.94 -16.92 -31.20
CA GLU A 564 11.54 -18.32 -31.19
C GLU A 564 12.49 -19.10 -30.27
N VAL A 565 11.95 -19.82 -29.29
CA VAL A 565 12.72 -20.52 -28.25
C VAL A 565 12.63 -22.02 -28.42
N GLY A 566 13.75 -22.72 -28.24
CA GLY A 566 13.83 -24.17 -28.16
C GLY A 566 14.71 -24.59 -27.00
N THR A 567 14.29 -25.64 -26.28
CA THR A 567 15.00 -26.08 -25.07
C THR A 567 15.10 -27.59 -25.08
N ALA A 568 16.27 -28.13 -24.73
CA ALA A 568 16.47 -29.56 -24.56
C ALA A 568 17.37 -29.80 -23.33
N ARG A 569 17.00 -30.79 -22.50
CA ARG A 569 17.73 -31.11 -21.27
C ARG A 569 17.85 -32.63 -21.10
N ARG A 570 18.96 -33.07 -20.51
CA ARG A 570 19.20 -34.47 -20.15
C ARG A 570 20.06 -34.54 -18.89
N ALA A 571 19.61 -35.33 -17.91
CA ALA A 571 20.35 -35.54 -16.67
C ALA A 571 21.51 -36.53 -16.84
N ALA A 572 22.49 -36.44 -15.93
CA ALA A 572 23.59 -37.40 -15.78
C ALA A 572 23.07 -38.82 -15.45
N ASP A 573 23.80 -39.87 -15.88
CA ASP A 573 23.34 -41.27 -15.75
C ASP A 573 23.09 -41.70 -14.30
N ALA A 574 23.86 -41.15 -13.35
CA ALA A 574 23.82 -41.52 -11.94
C ALA A 574 22.71 -40.81 -11.13
N GLN A 575 22.00 -39.84 -11.72
CA GLN A 575 21.12 -38.92 -10.98
C GLN A 575 19.68 -38.95 -11.53
N LYS A 576 18.69 -38.92 -10.63
CA LYS A 576 17.26 -38.81 -10.99
C LYS A 576 16.83 -37.38 -11.36
N ARG A 577 17.61 -36.37 -10.96
CA ARG A 577 17.31 -34.95 -11.16
C ARG A 577 18.52 -34.25 -11.75
N CYS A 578 18.26 -33.35 -12.68
CA CYS A 578 19.27 -32.51 -13.33
C CYS A 578 19.61 -31.31 -12.44
N GLY A 579 20.90 -31.06 -12.25
CA GLY A 579 21.48 -29.93 -11.55
C GLY A 579 21.37 -28.60 -12.30
N ASP A 580 21.14 -28.61 -13.61
CA ASP A 580 20.92 -27.40 -14.41
C ASP A 580 19.49 -26.85 -14.28
N SER A 581 19.35 -25.53 -14.24
CA SER A 581 18.06 -24.83 -14.26
C SER A 581 18.08 -23.66 -15.25
N PHE A 582 16.94 -23.37 -15.88
CA PHE A 582 16.81 -22.21 -16.76
C PHE A 582 15.42 -21.60 -16.67
N GLU A 583 15.32 -20.31 -16.99
CA GLU A 583 14.05 -19.59 -17.13
C GLU A 583 14.15 -18.56 -18.25
N THR A 584 13.05 -18.35 -18.97
CA THR A 584 12.94 -17.34 -20.02
C THR A 584 11.72 -16.46 -19.76
N PHE A 585 11.88 -15.14 -19.87
CA PHE A 585 10.80 -14.19 -19.61
C PHE A 585 10.97 -12.90 -20.40
N TYR A 586 9.89 -12.13 -20.51
CA TYR A 586 9.93 -10.76 -21.01
C TYR A 586 10.11 -9.79 -19.85
N ASP A 587 10.96 -8.77 -19.99
CA ASP A 587 11.21 -7.76 -18.97
C ASP A 587 10.08 -6.71 -18.85
N GLY A 588 9.08 -6.78 -19.74
CA GLY A 588 7.98 -5.80 -19.81
C GLY A 588 8.40 -4.44 -20.35
N CYS A 589 9.65 -4.30 -20.80
CA CYS A 589 10.24 -3.12 -21.41
C CYS A 589 10.67 -3.37 -22.88
N GLY A 590 10.16 -4.44 -23.51
CA GLY A 590 10.51 -4.84 -24.87
C GLY A 590 11.80 -5.66 -24.99
N GLY A 591 12.36 -6.13 -23.86
CA GLY A 591 13.44 -7.10 -23.83
C GLY A 591 12.95 -8.53 -23.56
N PHE A 592 13.55 -9.50 -24.23
CA PHE A 592 13.43 -10.92 -23.92
C PHE A 592 14.69 -11.39 -23.21
N VAL A 593 14.55 -12.01 -22.04
CA VAL A 593 15.67 -12.44 -21.19
C VAL A 593 15.61 -13.96 -21.02
N ALA A 594 16.75 -14.62 -21.18
CA ALA A 594 16.93 -16.02 -20.85
C ALA A 594 18.09 -16.18 -19.86
N VAL A 595 17.88 -16.99 -18.84
CA VAL A 595 18.82 -17.24 -17.74
C VAL A 595 19.03 -18.75 -17.65
N LEU A 596 20.28 -19.18 -17.62
CA LEU A 596 20.71 -20.57 -17.39
C LEU A 596 21.68 -20.58 -16.20
N SER A 597 21.51 -21.55 -15.31
CA SER A 597 22.38 -21.74 -14.16
C SER A 597 22.71 -23.21 -13.99
N ASP A 598 24.00 -23.49 -13.81
CA ASP A 598 24.51 -24.79 -13.41
C ASP A 598 24.92 -24.71 -11.93
N GLY A 599 24.32 -25.58 -11.12
CA GLY A 599 24.59 -25.65 -9.69
C GLY A 599 25.76 -26.58 -9.42
N MET A 600 26.78 -26.10 -8.71
CA MET A 600 27.96 -26.93 -8.42
C MET A 600 27.60 -28.09 -7.49
N GLY A 601 28.01 -29.31 -7.87
CA GLY A 601 27.78 -30.54 -7.10
C GLY A 601 27.04 -31.60 -7.90
N GLN A 602 26.41 -32.57 -7.23
CA GLN A 602 25.64 -33.61 -7.90
C GLN A 602 24.26 -33.80 -7.27
N GLY A 603 23.26 -34.07 -8.11
CA GLY A 603 21.93 -34.49 -7.70
C GLY A 603 21.07 -33.38 -7.10
N ALA A 604 20.33 -33.70 -6.04
CA ALA A 604 19.29 -32.83 -5.51
C ALA A 604 19.81 -31.49 -4.97
N ARG A 605 21.02 -31.43 -4.43
CA ARG A 605 21.60 -30.18 -3.88
C ARG A 605 21.87 -29.15 -4.99
N ALA A 606 22.59 -29.57 -6.04
CA ALA A 606 22.85 -28.75 -7.23
C ALA A 606 21.56 -28.23 -7.87
N ALA A 607 20.55 -29.09 -7.99
CA ALA A 607 19.25 -28.70 -8.56
C ALA A 607 18.55 -27.60 -7.75
N VAL A 608 18.64 -27.62 -6.42
CA VAL A 608 18.03 -26.58 -5.57
C VAL A 608 18.82 -25.27 -5.69
N ASP A 609 20.16 -25.33 -5.75
CA ASP A 609 21.02 -24.15 -5.88
C ASP A 609 20.78 -23.44 -7.23
N SER A 610 20.75 -24.18 -8.34
CA SER A 610 20.47 -23.62 -9.66
C SER A 610 19.02 -23.11 -9.78
N THR A 611 18.03 -23.84 -9.25
CA THR A 611 16.62 -23.40 -9.28
C THR A 611 16.43 -22.11 -8.49
N LEU A 612 17.02 -22.01 -7.29
CA LEU A 612 16.95 -20.81 -6.47
C LEU A 612 17.58 -19.62 -7.18
N THR A 613 18.78 -19.81 -7.75
CA THR A 613 19.54 -18.77 -8.47
C THR A 613 18.73 -18.21 -9.63
N VAL A 614 18.20 -19.08 -10.50
CA VAL A 614 17.41 -18.69 -11.68
C VAL A 614 16.12 -18.00 -11.27
N THR A 615 15.37 -18.61 -10.35
CA THR A 615 14.05 -18.10 -9.94
C THR A 615 14.17 -16.73 -9.28
N LEU A 616 15.15 -16.57 -8.39
CA LEU A 616 15.38 -15.31 -7.69
C LEU A 616 15.86 -14.23 -8.65
N PHE A 617 16.83 -14.54 -9.51
CA PHE A 617 17.31 -13.60 -10.52
C PHE A 617 16.18 -13.16 -11.46
N ALA A 618 15.37 -14.10 -11.96
CA ALA A 618 14.24 -13.80 -12.83
C ALA A 618 13.18 -12.93 -12.14
N LYS A 619 12.83 -13.22 -10.88
CA LYS A 619 11.90 -12.39 -10.09
C LYS A 619 12.41 -10.96 -9.91
N LEU A 620 13.68 -10.79 -9.55
CA LEU A 620 14.31 -9.47 -9.38
C LEU A 620 14.30 -8.69 -10.70
N CYS A 621 14.67 -9.34 -11.81
CA CYS A 621 14.64 -8.71 -13.13
C CYS A 621 13.22 -8.28 -13.55
N LYS A 622 12.21 -9.13 -13.30
CA LYS A 622 10.79 -8.80 -13.56
C LYS A 622 10.29 -7.64 -12.69
N ALA A 623 10.87 -7.43 -11.51
CA ALA A 623 10.60 -6.28 -10.65
C ALA A 623 11.29 -4.98 -11.14
N GLY A 624 12.11 -5.06 -12.20
CA GLY A 624 12.84 -3.92 -12.75
C GLY A 624 14.21 -3.70 -12.10
N VAL A 625 14.76 -4.69 -11.40
CA VAL A 625 16.14 -4.65 -10.87
C VAL A 625 17.13 -4.86 -12.01
N ARG A 626 18.16 -4.01 -12.09
CA ARG A 626 19.27 -4.16 -13.04
C ARG A 626 20.03 -5.47 -12.83
N PHE A 627 20.56 -6.06 -13.89
CA PHE A 627 21.20 -7.37 -13.85
C PHE A 627 22.37 -7.47 -12.86
N ASP A 628 23.30 -6.51 -12.82
CA ASP A 628 24.39 -6.52 -11.83
C ASP A 628 23.88 -6.51 -10.39
N SER A 629 22.87 -5.69 -10.11
CA SER A 629 22.27 -5.59 -8.77
C SER A 629 21.54 -6.90 -8.42
N ALA A 630 20.82 -7.49 -9.37
CA ALA A 630 20.17 -8.78 -9.19
C ALA A 630 21.19 -9.90 -8.92
N LEU A 631 22.33 -9.91 -9.63
CA LEU A 631 23.42 -10.86 -9.40
C LEU A 631 24.00 -10.75 -7.99
N ARG A 632 24.23 -9.52 -7.49
CA ARG A 632 24.73 -9.29 -6.13
C ARG A 632 23.76 -9.78 -5.06
N LEU A 633 22.46 -9.54 -5.25
CA LEU A 633 21.42 -10.01 -4.34
C LEU A 633 21.31 -11.54 -4.33
N VAL A 634 21.40 -12.18 -5.50
CA VAL A 634 21.40 -13.65 -5.62
C VAL A 634 22.66 -14.25 -4.98
N ASN A 635 23.82 -13.65 -5.23
CA ASN A 635 25.09 -14.05 -4.59
C ASN A 635 25.01 -13.97 -3.06
N ALA A 636 24.42 -12.89 -2.52
CA ALA A 636 24.17 -12.75 -1.09
C ALA A 636 23.18 -13.82 -0.58
N ALA A 637 22.14 -14.16 -1.35
CA ALA A 637 21.19 -15.22 -1.00
C ALA A 637 21.86 -16.61 -0.89
N LEU A 638 22.73 -16.95 -1.84
CA LEU A 638 23.45 -18.21 -1.86
C LEU A 638 24.45 -18.32 -0.69
N MET A 639 25.14 -17.21 -0.35
CA MET A 639 25.98 -17.10 0.84
C MET A 639 25.21 -17.39 2.14
N LEU A 640 23.96 -16.91 2.24
CA LEU A 640 23.13 -17.06 3.43
C LEU A 640 22.57 -18.47 3.61
N LYS A 641 22.38 -19.20 2.50
CA LYS A 641 21.72 -20.52 2.51
C LYS A 641 22.57 -21.63 3.13
N SER A 642 23.90 -21.60 2.97
CA SER A 642 24.74 -22.75 3.33
C SER A 642 26.07 -22.32 3.92
N ALA A 643 26.45 -22.98 5.02
CA ALA A 643 27.78 -22.87 5.64
C ALA A 643 28.89 -23.57 4.82
N GLU A 644 28.50 -24.48 3.94
CA GLU A 644 29.35 -25.09 2.92
C GLU A 644 29.05 -24.38 1.59
N GLU A 645 30.04 -23.67 1.05
CA GLU A 645 30.03 -22.91 -0.21
C GLU A 645 28.94 -23.38 -1.21
N SER A 646 27.83 -22.65 -1.30
CA SER A 646 26.78 -22.89 -2.31
C SER A 646 27.09 -22.02 -3.51
N LEU A 647 27.48 -22.69 -4.59
CA LEU A 647 28.01 -22.05 -5.79
C LEU A 647 27.14 -22.37 -7.00
N ALA A 648 26.78 -21.34 -7.75
CA ALA A 648 26.04 -21.48 -8.98
C ALA A 648 26.59 -20.56 -10.06
N THR A 649 26.69 -21.08 -11.28
CA THR A 649 27.00 -20.28 -12.46
C THR A 649 25.76 -19.53 -12.92
N LEU A 650 25.93 -18.40 -13.60
CA LEU A 650 24.81 -17.68 -14.20
C LEU A 650 25.18 -17.19 -15.60
N ASP A 651 24.47 -17.72 -16.61
CA ASP A 651 24.53 -17.29 -18.00
C ASP A 651 23.23 -16.59 -18.37
N VAL A 652 23.30 -15.30 -18.71
CA VAL A 652 22.12 -14.50 -19.05
C VAL A 652 22.30 -13.91 -20.43
N VAL A 653 21.28 -14.03 -21.26
CA VAL A 653 21.19 -13.31 -22.54
C VAL A 653 19.94 -12.45 -22.55
N ARG A 654 20.09 -11.18 -22.91
CA ARG A 654 19.00 -10.23 -23.14
C ARG A 654 18.96 -9.84 -24.60
N PHE A 655 17.83 -10.04 -25.24
CA PHE A 655 17.54 -9.56 -26.58
C PHE A 655 16.67 -8.31 -26.50
N ASP A 656 17.17 -7.19 -26.98
CA ASP A 656 16.36 -6.01 -27.25
C ASP A 656 15.56 -6.23 -28.54
N LEU A 657 14.24 -6.35 -28.40
CA LEU A 657 13.35 -6.66 -29.51
C LEU A 657 13.02 -5.45 -30.39
N TYR A 658 13.46 -4.25 -30.01
CA TYR A 658 13.36 -3.07 -30.87
C TYR A 658 14.54 -2.95 -31.82
N THR A 659 15.76 -3.15 -31.31
CA THR A 659 17.01 -2.94 -32.08
C THR A 659 17.56 -4.23 -32.68
N GLY A 660 17.29 -5.38 -32.07
CA GLY A 660 17.93 -6.66 -32.39
C GLY A 660 19.25 -6.89 -31.66
N GLU A 661 19.65 -6.02 -30.72
CA GLU A 661 20.83 -6.21 -29.89
C GLU A 661 20.66 -7.39 -28.92
N ALA A 662 21.63 -8.30 -28.89
CA ALA A 662 21.78 -9.36 -27.91
C ALA A 662 22.96 -9.04 -26.98
N ALA A 663 22.66 -8.85 -25.70
CA ALA A 663 23.64 -8.64 -24.64
C ALA A 663 23.80 -9.92 -23.82
N PHE A 664 25.04 -10.39 -23.70
CA PHE A 664 25.45 -11.59 -22.99
C PHE A 664 26.12 -11.20 -21.68
N TYR A 665 25.67 -11.80 -20.58
CA TYR A 665 26.15 -11.56 -19.23
C TYR A 665 26.57 -12.89 -18.62
N LYS A 666 27.87 -13.03 -18.32
CA LYS A 666 28.44 -14.29 -17.80
C LYS A 666 28.99 -14.10 -16.40
N ALA A 667 28.63 -15.01 -15.50
CA ALA A 667 29.16 -15.14 -14.14
C ALA A 667 29.51 -16.61 -13.86
N GLY A 668 30.77 -16.98 -14.13
CA GLY A 668 31.28 -18.34 -13.96
C GLY A 668 30.70 -19.38 -14.93
N ALA A 669 29.99 -18.95 -15.96
CA ALA A 669 29.27 -19.82 -16.89
C ALA A 669 30.05 -20.16 -18.17
N ALA A 670 29.58 -21.21 -18.85
CA ALA A 670 30.07 -21.72 -20.13
C ALA A 670 30.12 -20.66 -21.24
N LYS A 671 30.78 -20.99 -22.36
CA LYS A 671 30.72 -20.19 -23.59
C LYS A 671 29.32 -20.25 -24.24
N SER A 672 28.90 -19.21 -24.96
CA SER A 672 27.70 -19.25 -25.82
C SER A 672 28.09 -19.25 -27.29
N LEU A 673 27.21 -19.74 -28.16
CA LEU A 673 27.43 -19.71 -29.62
C LEU A 673 26.44 -18.75 -30.28
N VAL A 674 26.95 -17.90 -31.16
CA VAL A 674 26.15 -16.98 -31.97
C VAL A 674 26.40 -17.29 -33.44
N PHE A 675 25.35 -17.56 -34.18
CA PHE A 675 25.40 -17.72 -35.63
C PHE A 675 24.79 -16.48 -36.28
N HIS A 676 25.66 -15.62 -36.80
CA HIS A 676 25.33 -14.34 -37.40
C HIS A 676 26.00 -14.22 -38.77
N ALA A 677 25.26 -13.75 -39.78
CA ALA A 677 25.77 -13.49 -41.13
C ALA A 677 26.57 -14.65 -41.78
N GLY A 678 26.21 -15.91 -41.47
CA GLY A 678 26.86 -17.10 -42.02
C GLY A 678 28.10 -17.58 -41.24
N VAL A 679 28.48 -16.89 -40.16
CA VAL A 679 29.62 -17.24 -39.32
C VAL A 679 29.14 -17.65 -37.93
N CYS A 680 29.71 -18.73 -37.39
CA CYS A 680 29.50 -19.11 -36.00
C CYS A 680 30.63 -18.54 -35.14
N ARG A 681 30.28 -17.68 -34.19
CA ARG A 681 31.19 -17.06 -33.22
C ARG A 681 30.96 -17.64 -31.83
N GLU A 682 32.03 -17.81 -31.07
CA GLU A 682 31.97 -18.16 -29.65
C GLU A 682 32.03 -16.89 -28.80
N VAL A 683 31.07 -16.72 -27.90
CA VAL A 683 31.05 -15.65 -26.91
C VAL A 683 31.57 -16.23 -25.60
N ARG A 684 32.82 -15.93 -25.25
CA ARG A 684 33.46 -16.37 -24.00
C ARG A 684 34.09 -15.18 -23.29
N ARG A 685 33.76 -15.04 -22.00
CA ARG A 685 34.39 -14.08 -21.09
C ARG A 685 34.70 -14.78 -19.77
N ALA A 686 35.91 -14.60 -19.26
CA ALA A 686 36.29 -15.12 -17.95
C ALA A 686 35.59 -14.29 -16.86
N SER A 687 34.85 -14.97 -15.98
CA SER A 687 34.17 -14.38 -14.83
C SER A 687 34.10 -15.44 -13.72
N LEU A 688 33.98 -15.02 -12.47
CA LEU A 688 33.87 -15.93 -11.33
C LEU A 688 32.40 -16.30 -11.05
N PRO A 689 32.10 -17.52 -10.59
CA PRO A 689 30.72 -17.95 -10.28
C PRO A 689 30.15 -17.21 -9.07
N ALA A 690 28.83 -17.13 -8.99
CA ALA A 690 28.13 -16.55 -7.85
C ALA A 690 28.19 -17.53 -6.66
N GLY A 691 28.60 -17.05 -5.49
CA GLY A 691 28.70 -17.83 -4.26
C GLY A 691 30.13 -17.98 -3.69
N ILE A 692 31.13 -17.18 -4.09
CA ILE A 692 32.47 -17.14 -3.42
C ILE A 692 32.83 -15.72 -2.93
N LEU A 693 32.60 -14.68 -3.73
CA LEU A 693 33.14 -13.33 -3.47
C LEU A 693 32.03 -12.31 -3.18
N ARG A 694 32.36 -11.29 -2.37
CA ARG A 694 31.45 -10.18 -2.04
C ARG A 694 31.15 -9.27 -3.24
N GLU A 695 32.08 -9.16 -4.17
CA GLU A 695 31.92 -8.38 -5.41
C GLU A 695 31.91 -9.30 -6.64
N VAL A 696 30.71 -9.71 -7.06
CA VAL A 696 30.50 -10.39 -8.34
C VAL A 696 29.96 -9.38 -9.34
N ARG A 697 30.52 -9.35 -10.55
CA ARG A 697 30.04 -8.57 -11.68
C ARG A 697 29.94 -9.46 -12.90
N PHE A 698 29.00 -9.14 -13.78
CA PHE A 698 28.95 -9.83 -15.05
C PHE A 698 30.13 -9.42 -15.93
N ALA A 699 30.62 -10.38 -16.70
CA ALA A 699 31.37 -10.06 -17.89
C ALA A 699 30.39 -9.90 -19.07
N GLU A 700 30.38 -8.71 -19.66
CA GLU A 700 29.45 -8.33 -20.72
C GLU A 700 30.05 -8.49 -22.12
N ASP A 701 29.23 -8.94 -23.07
CA ASP A 701 29.49 -8.85 -24.51
C ASP A 701 28.19 -8.49 -25.24
N ARG A 702 28.27 -7.78 -26.37
CA ARG A 702 27.09 -7.30 -27.10
C ARG A 702 27.25 -7.54 -28.60
N GLU A 703 26.20 -8.04 -29.23
CA GLU A 703 26.13 -8.18 -30.69
C GLU A 703 24.76 -7.78 -31.24
N THR A 704 24.73 -7.18 -32.42
CA THR A 704 23.47 -6.85 -33.10
C THR A 704 23.09 -7.95 -34.07
N LEU A 705 21.96 -8.61 -33.80
CA LEU A 705 21.47 -9.75 -34.58
C LEU A 705 20.47 -9.30 -35.65
N GLN A 706 20.39 -10.09 -36.71
CA GLN A 706 19.42 -9.96 -37.79
C GLN A 706 18.34 -11.05 -37.70
N SER A 707 17.25 -10.85 -38.45
CA SER A 707 16.19 -11.85 -38.54
C SER A 707 16.72 -13.16 -39.15
N GLY A 708 16.54 -14.26 -38.44
CA GLY A 708 16.99 -15.59 -38.83
C GLY A 708 18.34 -16.02 -38.23
N ASP A 709 18.96 -15.17 -37.41
CA ASP A 709 20.16 -15.51 -36.65
C ASP A 709 19.82 -16.40 -35.44
N LEU A 710 20.80 -17.21 -35.04
CA LEU A 710 20.66 -18.18 -33.96
C LEU A 710 21.61 -17.86 -32.82
N VAL A 711 21.12 -17.97 -31.60
CA VAL A 711 21.92 -17.92 -30.38
C VAL A 711 21.71 -19.21 -29.60
N VAL A 712 22.79 -19.81 -29.12
CA VAL A 712 22.77 -21.03 -28.32
C VAL A 712 23.45 -20.78 -26.99
N LEU A 713 22.70 -21.01 -25.91
CA LEU A 713 23.20 -21.12 -24.55
C LEU A 713 23.22 -22.60 -24.16
N ALA A 714 24.27 -23.06 -23.52
CA ALA A 714 24.37 -24.44 -23.06
C ALA A 714 25.22 -24.55 -21.80
N SER A 715 24.99 -25.58 -20.99
CA SER A 715 25.79 -25.87 -19.79
C SER A 715 27.14 -26.49 -20.15
N ASP A 716 28.07 -26.50 -19.20
CA ASP A 716 29.43 -27.03 -19.41
C ASP A 716 29.42 -28.50 -19.82
N GLY A 717 28.49 -29.30 -19.28
CA GLY A 717 28.33 -30.71 -19.68
C GLY A 717 28.05 -30.93 -21.17
N VAL A 718 27.51 -29.94 -21.89
CA VAL A 718 27.34 -29.99 -23.35
C VAL A 718 28.64 -29.66 -24.09
N PHE A 719 29.35 -28.61 -23.66
CA PHE A 719 30.57 -28.16 -24.32
C PHE A 719 31.77 -29.05 -24.05
N ASP A 720 31.88 -29.63 -22.85
CA ASP A 720 32.95 -30.57 -22.49
C ASP A 720 32.80 -31.91 -23.21
N ALA A 721 31.56 -32.34 -23.47
CA ALA A 721 31.28 -33.50 -24.29
C ALA A 721 31.58 -33.25 -25.79
N ASP A 722 31.58 -31.99 -26.21
CA ASP A 722 31.73 -31.60 -27.61
C ASP A 722 33.15 -31.18 -27.99
N LYS A 723 33.78 -31.96 -28.87
CA LYS A 723 35.05 -31.61 -29.52
C LYS A 723 34.87 -30.65 -30.71
N GLY A 724 34.06 -29.59 -30.54
CA GLY A 724 33.80 -28.56 -31.55
C GLY A 724 32.89 -28.99 -32.72
N LYS A 725 32.04 -30.01 -32.53
CA LYS A 725 31.06 -30.45 -33.54
C LYS A 725 29.80 -29.60 -33.53
N LEU A 726 29.41 -29.00 -32.41
CA LEU A 726 28.25 -28.09 -32.33
C LEU A 726 28.45 -26.88 -33.25
N THR A 727 29.63 -26.27 -33.24
CA THR A 727 29.97 -25.10 -34.08
C THR A 727 29.82 -25.40 -35.57
N ARG A 728 30.12 -26.65 -35.99
CA ARG A 728 30.02 -27.10 -37.39
C ARG A 728 28.60 -27.46 -37.82
N SER A 729 27.76 -27.91 -36.90
CA SER A 729 26.39 -28.36 -37.20
C SER A 729 25.35 -27.23 -37.15
N LEU A 730 25.66 -26.14 -36.44
CA LEU A 730 24.82 -24.95 -36.31
C LEU A 730 24.24 -24.39 -37.63
N PRO A 731 25.01 -24.25 -38.72
CA PRO A 731 24.49 -23.76 -40.00
C PRO A 731 23.37 -24.65 -40.56
N ALA A 732 23.47 -25.97 -40.40
CA ALA A 732 22.49 -26.93 -40.88
C ALA A 732 21.19 -26.95 -40.05
N LEU A 733 21.20 -26.34 -38.86
CA LEU A 733 20.06 -26.25 -37.96
C LEU A 733 19.29 -24.92 -38.12
N ARG A 734 19.79 -23.99 -38.94
CA ARG A 734 19.18 -22.68 -39.17
C ARG A 734 17.73 -22.76 -39.62
N GLU A 735 17.39 -23.71 -40.48
CA GLU A 735 16.04 -23.84 -41.06
C GLU A 735 15.09 -24.68 -40.21
N LYS A 736 15.60 -25.41 -39.20
CA LYS A 736 14.76 -26.26 -38.34
C LYS A 736 14.06 -25.44 -37.26
N PRO A 737 12.87 -25.84 -36.77
CA PRO A 737 12.29 -25.22 -35.58
C PRO A 737 13.26 -25.23 -34.39
N CYS A 738 13.28 -24.17 -33.57
CA CYS A 738 14.23 -24.08 -32.44
C CYS A 738 14.20 -25.30 -31.50
N PRO A 739 13.02 -25.88 -31.15
CA PRO A 739 12.99 -27.10 -30.32
C PRO A 739 13.72 -28.29 -30.94
N ALA A 740 13.52 -28.54 -32.24
CA ALA A 740 14.19 -29.61 -32.97
C ALA A 740 15.70 -29.36 -33.13
N ALA A 741 16.10 -28.09 -33.24
CA ALA A 741 17.52 -27.71 -33.23
C ALA A 741 18.15 -27.99 -31.86
N ALA A 742 17.49 -27.64 -30.75
CA ALA A 742 17.96 -27.90 -29.39
C ALA A 742 18.12 -29.40 -29.11
N GLU A 743 17.11 -30.21 -29.46
CA GLU A 743 17.18 -31.67 -29.34
C GLU A 743 18.34 -32.25 -30.15
N ARG A 744 18.52 -31.79 -31.39
CA ARG A 744 19.60 -32.28 -32.24
C ARG A 744 20.99 -31.92 -31.70
N LEU A 745 21.16 -30.71 -31.15
CA LEU A 745 22.42 -30.31 -30.51
C LEU A 745 22.71 -31.16 -29.27
N LEU A 746 21.68 -31.43 -28.47
CA LEU A 746 21.80 -32.29 -27.30
C LEU A 746 22.15 -33.74 -27.67
N GLU A 747 21.55 -34.30 -28.74
CA GLU A 747 21.91 -35.62 -29.27
C GLU A 747 23.36 -35.68 -29.77
N LEU A 748 23.84 -34.63 -30.42
CA LEU A 748 25.21 -34.57 -30.92
C LEU A 748 26.24 -34.55 -29.78
N ALA A 749 25.91 -33.90 -28.67
CA ALA A 749 26.73 -33.92 -27.44
C ALA A 749 26.61 -35.27 -26.72
N ALA A 750 25.40 -35.82 -26.58
CA ALA A 750 25.13 -37.10 -25.93
C ALA A 750 25.39 -38.29 -26.89
N LYS A 751 26.67 -38.65 -27.09
CA LYS A 751 27.04 -39.83 -27.90
C LYS A 751 26.29 -41.11 -27.43
N PRO A 752 25.70 -41.89 -28.34
CA PRO A 752 25.12 -43.19 -28.00
C PRO A 752 26.17 -44.11 -27.38
N GLY A 753 25.92 -44.62 -26.17
CA GLY A 753 26.80 -45.57 -25.45
C GLY A 753 27.91 -44.95 -24.60
N ALA A 754 28.05 -43.62 -24.55
CA ALA A 754 29.00 -42.96 -23.65
C ALA A 754 28.38 -42.70 -22.27
N HIS A 755 29.14 -42.94 -21.20
CA HIS A 755 28.68 -42.65 -19.84
C HIS A 755 28.59 -41.14 -19.60
N ARG A 756 27.40 -40.67 -19.24
CA ARG A 756 27.11 -39.26 -18.97
C ARG A 756 27.54 -38.91 -17.55
N ARG A 757 28.68 -38.24 -17.45
CA ARG A 757 29.26 -37.79 -16.17
C ARG A 757 28.59 -36.54 -15.61
N ASP A 758 27.98 -35.74 -16.48
CA ASP A 758 27.45 -34.42 -16.13
C ASP A 758 26.08 -34.13 -16.76
N ASP A 759 25.41 -33.13 -16.22
CA ASP A 759 24.12 -32.64 -16.68
C ASP A 759 24.26 -31.81 -17.98
N MET A 760 23.27 -31.94 -18.87
CA MET A 760 23.32 -31.32 -20.20
C MET A 760 22.05 -30.53 -20.48
N THR A 761 22.19 -29.22 -20.68
CA THR A 761 21.10 -28.31 -21.04
C THR A 761 21.49 -27.46 -22.24
N VAL A 762 20.59 -27.35 -23.22
CA VAL A 762 20.75 -26.52 -24.43
C VAL A 762 19.51 -25.66 -24.62
N LEU A 763 19.72 -24.36 -24.84
CA LEU A 763 18.72 -23.36 -25.18
C LEU A 763 19.09 -22.75 -26.53
N VAL A 764 18.15 -22.75 -27.46
CA VAL A 764 18.31 -22.21 -28.82
C VAL A 764 17.29 -21.10 -29.02
N PHE A 765 17.78 -19.94 -29.42
CA PHE A 765 16.99 -18.74 -29.69
C PHE A 765 17.15 -18.33 -31.14
N ARG A 766 16.04 -18.01 -31.80
CA ARG A 766 16.05 -17.41 -33.14
C ARG A 766 15.32 -16.09 -33.14
N LEU A 767 15.99 -15.04 -33.60
CA LEU A 767 15.36 -13.76 -33.81
C LEU A 767 14.54 -13.78 -35.10
N ARG A 768 13.31 -13.31 -35.09
CA ARG A 768 12.48 -13.12 -36.30
C ARG A 768 11.90 -11.72 -36.32
N ARG A 769 11.72 -11.13 -37.50
CA ARG A 769 10.94 -9.89 -37.61
C ARG A 769 9.48 -10.14 -37.24
N SER A 770 8.93 -9.25 -36.41
CA SER A 770 7.51 -9.21 -36.07
C SER A 770 6.71 -8.89 -37.34
N ARG A 771 5.78 -9.78 -37.74
CA ARG A 771 4.97 -9.55 -38.95
C ARG A 771 4.03 -8.37 -38.70
N LYS A 772 4.06 -7.35 -39.57
CA LYS A 772 2.96 -6.38 -39.68
C LYS A 772 1.71 -7.17 -40.10
N LYS A 773 0.64 -7.08 -39.31
CA LYS A 773 -0.70 -7.47 -39.73
C LYS A 773 -1.39 -6.22 -40.22
#